data_AF-A0LI43-F1
#
_entry.id   AF-A0LI43-F1
#
_cell.length_a   1.000
_cell.length_b   1.000
_cell.length_c   1.000
_cell.angle_alpha   90.00
_cell.angle_beta   90.00
_cell.angle_gamma   90.00
#
_symmetry.space_group_name_H-M   'P 1'
#
loop_
_entity.id
_entity.type
_entity.pdbx_description
1 polymer ?
#
loop_
_entity_poly.entity_id
_entity_poly.type
_entity_poly.pdbx_seq_one_letter_code
_entity_poly.pdbx_strand_id
1 'polypeptide(L)'
;MAEPATRFHNRIYDSPVGKIAILTMDNGQDYKRPNTFGEAAMMSLNQALDEVVRTPGVKGMMLTGKPYIFAAGADLSEIPFITTFEQGYQIGKLVHTAMKRIMDLPFPTLAAINGVALGGGLEIALYCTCRTVSKSAQGIGFPECFLGLVPGWGGCTLATRLIGPEKTLQLIIYNALNQNRMINGPQAYELGLADRLFDGAEFLDDSLRFLMDVISGGVKVERTPPPAVDAGTALARARAFVDGRVHGAAPAPYKAIELIEGALKGSVEQGFEEENKALGELIKSRQCKASIYSFDLVNRYAKRPAGIPDAKPGAIAKVGIVGAGLMASQLAQLFIERLEVPVVMKDISPEALEKGCGQVVEGFRRLGEKGKLTEGKARHLAGLVSGTLDFRDFSDCDFVIEAVFEEMAVKKQVLGELEPLLRPDAVIATNTSSLSVTEMASVLRVPGRMLGFHFFNPVAVLPLVEVIRTAQTSGEALATAFDLARKLRKTGVLVKDAPAFLVNRILVKMLVDCLALVDEGASFQEVDDALLALGLPMAPFDLLAMVGMPVALHVMETLNHALGPDRFPLNANFSRIVEAKKTFVYLPGVEPKRVDPDLERLWAKTGETAFHPEEIRERVLSSLARETDLILKEKVVGSSKDIDLAMIMGAGWPFFMGGLTMYLDLAGITPRVLQKVFFSF
;
A
#
# COMPACT_ATOMS: atom_id res chain seq x y z
N MET A 1 -23.97 -9.47 -6.98
CA MET A 1 -24.95 -8.35 -6.91
C MET A 1 -24.25 -7.14 -7.46
N ALA A 2 -24.80 -6.48 -8.48
CA ALA A 2 -24.24 -5.25 -9.02
C ALA A 2 -24.15 -4.20 -7.89
N GLU A 3 -23.05 -3.44 -7.83
CA GLU A 3 -22.98 -2.33 -6.88
C GLU A 3 -24.10 -1.32 -7.19
N PRO A 4 -24.74 -0.73 -6.18
CA PRO A 4 -25.81 0.22 -6.41
C PRO A 4 -25.27 1.44 -7.14
N ALA A 5 -25.88 1.77 -8.28
CA ALA A 5 -25.44 2.86 -9.12
C ALA A 5 -25.68 4.22 -8.46
N THR A 6 -24.67 5.08 -8.47
CA THR A 6 -24.82 6.49 -8.06
C THR A 6 -25.82 7.19 -8.97
N ARG A 7 -26.76 7.93 -8.37
CA ARG A 7 -27.73 8.80 -9.05
C ARG A 7 -27.46 10.25 -8.67
N PHE A 8 -27.82 11.15 -9.60
CA PHE A 8 -27.77 12.60 -9.40
C PHE A 8 -29.19 13.07 -9.13
N HIS A 9 -29.48 13.37 -7.87
CA HIS A 9 -30.79 13.84 -7.43
C HIS A 9 -30.86 15.35 -7.49
N ASN A 10 -31.80 15.89 -8.25
CA ASN A 10 -32.03 17.32 -8.38
C ASN A 10 -33.04 17.80 -7.33
N ARG A 11 -32.69 18.84 -6.58
CA ARG A 11 -33.60 19.59 -5.72
C ARG A 11 -33.51 21.07 -6.06
N ILE A 12 -34.65 21.68 -6.37
CA ILE A 12 -34.72 23.12 -6.61
C ILE A 12 -34.88 23.85 -5.28
N TYR A 13 -34.01 24.82 -5.03
CA TYR A 13 -34.07 25.73 -3.89
C TYR A 13 -34.45 27.13 -4.38
N ASP A 14 -35.59 27.65 -3.92
CA ASP A 14 -36.02 29.01 -4.18
C ASP A 14 -35.21 29.98 -3.30
N SER A 15 -34.21 30.65 -3.88
CA SER A 15 -33.33 31.57 -3.18
C SER A 15 -33.65 33.04 -3.50
N PRO A 16 -33.16 34.01 -2.72
CA PRO A 16 -33.31 35.44 -3.01
C PRO A 16 -32.70 35.89 -4.36
N VAL A 17 -31.78 35.11 -4.93
CA VAL A 17 -31.10 35.43 -6.21
C VAL A 17 -31.65 34.61 -7.39
N GLY A 18 -32.80 33.96 -7.22
CA GLY A 18 -33.42 33.04 -8.18
C GLY A 18 -33.33 31.58 -7.76
N LYS A 19 -33.78 30.67 -8.61
CA LYS A 19 -33.73 29.23 -8.28
C LYS A 19 -32.31 28.69 -8.36
N ILE A 20 -31.92 27.87 -7.40
CA ILE A 20 -30.65 27.15 -7.41
C ILE A 20 -30.96 25.66 -7.47
N ALA A 21 -30.35 24.97 -8.44
CA ALA A 21 -30.42 23.51 -8.52
C ALA A 21 -29.36 22.89 -7.59
N ILE A 22 -29.77 22.08 -6.63
CA ILE A 22 -28.88 21.32 -5.75
C ILE A 22 -28.87 19.88 -6.25
N LEU A 23 -27.78 19.50 -6.91
CA LEU A 23 -27.54 18.14 -7.39
C LEU A 23 -26.78 17.36 -6.33
N THR A 24 -27.41 16.32 -5.79
CA THR A 24 -26.80 15.43 -4.79
C THR A 24 -26.46 14.09 -5.43
N MET A 25 -25.19 13.70 -5.34
CA MET A 25 -24.72 12.36 -5.72
C MET A 25 -25.00 11.38 -4.59
N ASP A 26 -25.79 10.35 -4.85
CA ASP A 26 -26.11 9.31 -3.88
C ASP A 26 -26.36 7.96 -4.56
N ASN A 27 -25.81 6.89 -3.98
CA ASN A 27 -26.06 5.51 -4.37
C ASN A 27 -27.08 4.80 -3.45
N GLY A 28 -27.70 5.52 -2.52
CA GLY A 28 -28.69 5.02 -1.57
C GLY A 28 -28.12 4.13 -0.46
N GLN A 29 -26.80 4.08 -0.31
CA GLN A 29 -26.11 3.33 0.75
C GLN A 29 -25.50 4.26 1.80
N ASP A 30 -25.09 3.71 2.95
CA ASP A 30 -24.38 4.48 3.97
C ASP A 30 -22.97 4.94 3.51
N TYR A 31 -22.29 5.68 4.38
CA TYR A 31 -20.97 6.25 4.11
C TYR A 31 -19.85 5.21 3.93
N LYS A 32 -20.07 3.93 4.29
CA LYS A 32 -19.08 2.85 4.07
C LYS A 32 -19.03 2.39 2.62
N ARG A 33 -20.06 2.73 1.83
CA ARG A 33 -20.15 2.46 0.39
C ARG A 33 -20.09 3.77 -0.37
N PRO A 34 -18.91 4.21 -0.84
CA PRO A 34 -18.80 5.52 -1.46
C PRO A 34 -19.57 5.62 -2.78
N ASN A 35 -19.91 6.83 -3.19
CA ASN A 35 -20.44 7.09 -4.53
C ASN A 35 -19.34 6.82 -5.57
N THR A 36 -19.66 6.05 -6.60
CA THR A 36 -18.76 5.73 -7.73
C THR A 36 -19.43 6.01 -9.07
N PHE A 37 -18.64 6.22 -10.10
CA PHE A 37 -19.11 6.56 -11.45
C PHE A 37 -18.91 5.40 -12.41
N GLY A 38 -20.03 4.88 -12.90
CA GLY A 38 -20.12 4.02 -14.08
C GLY A 38 -21.11 4.62 -15.09
N GLU A 39 -21.48 3.85 -16.12
CA GLU A 39 -22.36 4.31 -17.19
C GLU A 39 -23.70 4.86 -16.66
N ALA A 40 -24.33 4.14 -15.72
CA ALA A 40 -25.60 4.54 -15.12
C ALA A 40 -25.53 5.89 -14.37
N ALA A 41 -24.38 6.21 -13.78
CA ALA A 41 -24.16 7.49 -13.11
C ALA A 41 -24.09 8.62 -14.14
N MET A 42 -23.40 8.42 -15.27
CA MET A 42 -23.31 9.41 -16.34
C MET A 42 -24.66 9.64 -17.04
N MET A 43 -25.45 8.59 -17.24
CA MET A 43 -26.83 8.71 -17.70
C MET A 43 -27.69 9.54 -16.73
N SER A 44 -27.55 9.27 -15.43
CA SER A 44 -28.28 10.02 -14.40
C SER A 44 -27.85 11.49 -14.32
N LEU A 45 -26.55 11.79 -14.48
CA LEU A 45 -26.05 13.15 -14.58
C LEU A 45 -26.69 13.87 -15.77
N ASN A 46 -26.69 13.23 -16.94
CA ASN A 46 -27.26 13.80 -18.15
C ASN A 46 -28.74 14.14 -18.00
N GLN A 47 -29.52 13.24 -17.40
CA GLN A 47 -30.93 13.47 -17.11
C GLN A 47 -31.13 14.63 -16.12
N ALA A 48 -30.36 14.66 -15.03
CA ALA A 48 -30.45 15.74 -14.05
C ALA A 48 -30.13 17.11 -14.69
N LEU A 49 -29.14 17.17 -15.57
CA LEU A 49 -28.80 18.39 -16.30
C LEU A 49 -29.91 18.81 -17.28
N ASP A 50 -30.57 17.86 -17.96
CA ASP A 50 -31.74 18.17 -18.81
C ASP A 50 -32.88 18.79 -17.99
N GLU A 51 -33.14 18.25 -16.80
CA GLU A 51 -34.16 18.78 -15.89
C GLU A 51 -33.81 20.19 -15.39
N VAL A 52 -32.54 20.42 -15.04
CA VAL A 52 -32.05 21.74 -14.63
C VAL A 52 -32.22 22.77 -15.75
N VAL A 53 -31.80 22.45 -16.97
CA VAL A 53 -31.91 23.36 -18.13
C VAL A 53 -33.36 23.66 -18.49
N ARG A 54 -34.27 22.67 -18.36
CA ARG A 54 -35.71 22.86 -18.61
C ARG A 54 -36.42 23.65 -17.51
N THR A 55 -35.84 23.76 -16.31
CA THR A 55 -36.47 24.42 -15.17
C THR A 55 -36.36 25.95 -15.31
N PRO A 56 -37.48 26.69 -15.45
CA PRO A 56 -37.42 28.13 -15.61
C PRO A 56 -36.93 28.84 -14.34
N GLY A 57 -36.07 29.83 -14.52
CA GLY A 57 -35.61 30.70 -13.44
C GLY A 57 -34.42 30.17 -12.64
N VAL A 58 -33.78 29.07 -13.07
CA VAL A 58 -32.52 28.62 -12.49
C VAL A 58 -31.42 29.65 -12.79
N LYS A 59 -30.72 30.07 -11.74
CA LYS A 59 -29.64 31.06 -11.75
C LYS A 59 -28.30 30.53 -11.27
N GLY A 60 -28.25 29.28 -10.81
CA GLY A 60 -27.02 28.59 -10.41
C GLY A 60 -27.26 27.12 -10.08
N MET A 61 -26.17 26.37 -9.97
CA MET A 61 -26.22 24.96 -9.56
C MET A 61 -25.15 24.65 -8.52
N MET A 62 -25.50 23.91 -7.48
CA MET A 62 -24.58 23.35 -6.50
C MET A 62 -24.55 21.83 -6.64
N LEU A 63 -23.37 21.26 -6.81
CA LEU A 63 -23.11 19.81 -6.81
C LEU A 63 -22.54 19.41 -5.45
N THR A 64 -23.11 18.39 -4.82
CA THR A 64 -22.59 17.81 -3.57
C THR A 64 -22.79 16.30 -3.52
N GLY A 65 -22.21 15.63 -2.52
CA GLY A 65 -22.44 14.22 -2.27
C GLY A 65 -23.21 13.97 -0.99
N LYS A 66 -23.50 12.70 -0.72
CA LYS A 66 -24.09 12.24 0.55
C LYS A 66 -23.16 12.51 1.74
N PRO A 67 -23.64 12.40 3.00
CA PRO A 67 -22.80 12.69 4.17
C PRO A 67 -21.44 11.98 4.15
N TYR A 68 -20.38 12.74 4.43
CA TYR A 68 -18.96 12.33 4.46
C TYR A 68 -18.33 11.92 3.12
N ILE A 69 -19.11 11.78 2.05
CA ILE A 69 -18.62 11.28 0.75
C ILE A 69 -19.11 12.20 -0.37
N PHE A 70 -18.18 12.87 -1.04
CA PHE A 70 -18.50 13.54 -2.29
C PHE A 70 -18.63 12.47 -3.39
N ALA A 71 -17.50 11.88 -3.80
CA ALA A 71 -17.42 10.71 -4.68
C ALA A 71 -16.01 10.09 -4.66
N ALA A 72 -15.90 8.78 -4.87
CA ALA A 72 -14.64 8.02 -4.84
C ALA A 72 -14.11 7.62 -6.22
N GLY A 73 -14.63 8.22 -7.30
CA GLY A 73 -14.13 8.03 -8.66
C GLY A 73 -14.84 6.91 -9.41
N ALA A 74 -14.11 6.25 -10.32
CA ALA A 74 -14.67 5.23 -11.20
C ALA A 74 -15.10 3.97 -10.44
N ASP A 75 -16.15 3.30 -10.95
CA ASP A 75 -16.42 1.92 -10.57
C ASP A 75 -15.38 0.99 -11.20
N LEU A 76 -14.49 0.46 -10.36
CA LEU A 76 -13.39 -0.41 -10.79
C LEU A 76 -13.87 -1.81 -11.19
N SER A 77 -15.12 -2.18 -10.93
CA SER A 77 -15.63 -3.53 -11.19
C SER A 77 -15.80 -3.86 -12.68
N GLU A 78 -15.92 -2.84 -13.54
CA GLU A 78 -16.08 -3.01 -14.98
C GLU A 78 -14.74 -3.13 -15.72
N ILE A 79 -13.66 -2.62 -15.13
CA ILE A 79 -12.36 -2.51 -15.79
C ILE A 79 -11.77 -3.86 -16.24
N PRO A 80 -11.88 -4.97 -15.48
CA PRO A 80 -11.37 -6.28 -15.94
C PRO A 80 -11.94 -6.73 -17.29
N PHE A 81 -13.13 -6.26 -17.67
CA PHE A 81 -13.81 -6.60 -18.92
C PHE A 81 -13.41 -5.70 -20.10
N ILE A 82 -12.60 -4.68 -19.87
CA ILE A 82 -12.09 -3.78 -20.91
C ILE A 82 -10.80 -4.37 -21.48
N THR A 83 -10.84 -4.71 -22.77
CA THR A 83 -9.76 -5.43 -23.45
C THR A 83 -9.23 -4.74 -24.69
N THR A 84 -9.95 -3.77 -25.24
CA THR A 84 -9.53 -3.04 -26.45
C THR A 84 -9.29 -1.56 -26.18
N PHE A 85 -8.54 -0.93 -27.08
CA PHE A 85 -8.29 0.52 -27.03
C PHE A 85 -9.60 1.29 -27.15
N GLU A 86 -10.45 0.88 -28.09
CA GLU A 86 -11.70 1.55 -28.43
C GLU A 86 -12.64 1.58 -27.23
N GLN A 87 -12.76 0.48 -26.48
CA GLN A 87 -13.59 0.43 -25.27
C GLN A 87 -13.12 1.46 -24.23
N GLY A 88 -11.81 1.51 -23.94
CA GLY A 88 -11.24 2.48 -22.99
C GLY A 88 -11.39 3.93 -23.46
N TYR A 89 -11.13 4.18 -24.74
CA TYR A 89 -11.31 5.49 -25.36
C TYR A 89 -12.76 5.98 -25.28
N GLN A 90 -13.74 5.11 -25.59
CA GLN A 90 -15.15 5.48 -25.53
C GLN A 90 -15.62 5.79 -24.11
N ILE A 91 -15.09 5.11 -23.09
CA ILE A 91 -15.39 5.43 -21.68
C ILE A 91 -14.95 6.85 -21.33
N GLY A 92 -13.70 7.20 -21.63
CA GLY A 92 -13.22 8.57 -21.41
C GLY A 92 -14.10 9.59 -22.14
N LYS A 93 -14.35 9.34 -23.44
CA LYS A 93 -15.13 10.24 -24.28
C LYS A 93 -16.56 10.44 -23.76
N LEU A 94 -17.22 9.37 -23.34
CA LEU A 94 -18.56 9.42 -22.75
C LEU A 94 -18.57 10.29 -21.49
N VAL A 95 -17.59 10.10 -20.62
CA VAL A 95 -17.51 10.83 -19.35
C VAL A 95 -17.16 12.31 -19.57
N HIS A 96 -16.14 12.64 -20.38
CA HIS A 96 -15.84 14.05 -20.71
C HIS A 96 -17.05 14.73 -21.34
N THR A 97 -17.75 14.05 -22.27
CA THR A 97 -18.94 14.61 -22.91
C THR A 97 -20.03 14.92 -21.89
N ALA A 98 -20.31 13.99 -20.97
CA ALA A 98 -21.32 14.18 -19.94
C ALA A 98 -20.94 15.28 -18.94
N MET A 99 -19.70 15.28 -18.43
CA MET A 99 -19.25 16.27 -17.43
C MET A 99 -19.05 17.66 -18.04
N LYS A 100 -18.62 17.78 -19.30
CA LYS A 100 -18.47 19.08 -19.99
C LYS A 100 -19.76 19.88 -20.03
N ARG A 101 -20.92 19.21 -20.05
CA ARG A 101 -22.22 19.88 -19.97
C ARG A 101 -22.37 20.77 -18.74
N ILE A 102 -21.66 20.49 -17.65
CA ILE A 102 -21.62 21.35 -16.45
C ILE A 102 -20.95 22.70 -16.77
N MET A 103 -19.91 22.70 -17.61
CA MET A 103 -19.21 23.91 -18.05
C MET A 103 -20.04 24.73 -19.03
N ASP A 104 -20.89 24.06 -19.83
CA ASP A 104 -21.74 24.71 -20.84
C ASP A 104 -23.01 25.35 -20.25
N LEU A 105 -23.26 25.19 -18.94
CA LEU A 105 -24.41 25.81 -18.27
C LEU A 105 -24.28 27.35 -18.28
N PRO A 106 -25.38 28.08 -18.55
CA PRO A 106 -25.34 29.54 -18.72
C PRO A 106 -25.30 30.32 -17.39
N PHE A 107 -25.00 29.64 -16.28
CA PHE A 107 -25.00 30.21 -14.93
C PHE A 107 -23.89 29.60 -14.06
N PRO A 108 -23.50 30.25 -12.96
CA PRO A 108 -22.45 29.75 -12.07
C PRO A 108 -22.76 28.37 -11.48
N THR A 109 -21.75 27.52 -11.43
CA THR A 109 -21.81 26.19 -10.82
C THR A 109 -20.80 26.06 -9.69
N LEU A 110 -21.21 25.47 -8.56
CA LEU A 110 -20.39 25.24 -7.38
C LEU A 110 -20.28 23.75 -7.06
N ALA A 111 -19.06 23.22 -6.90
CA ALA A 111 -18.86 21.93 -6.25
C ALA A 111 -18.60 22.10 -4.75
N ALA A 112 -19.52 21.61 -3.93
CA ALA A 112 -19.41 21.58 -2.47
C ALA A 112 -18.81 20.24 -2.01
N ILE A 113 -17.48 20.18 -1.92
CA ILE A 113 -16.68 19.01 -1.52
C ILE A 113 -16.81 18.78 -0.01
N ASN A 114 -17.83 18.01 0.37
CA ASN A 114 -18.24 17.76 1.74
C ASN A 114 -17.46 16.62 2.43
N GLY A 115 -16.63 15.88 1.68
CA GLY A 115 -15.94 14.70 2.19
C GLY A 115 -14.99 14.07 1.17
N VAL A 116 -14.91 12.73 1.16
CA VAL A 116 -14.02 11.96 0.26
C VAL A 116 -14.27 12.35 -1.21
N ALA A 117 -13.22 12.78 -1.90
CA ALA A 117 -13.23 13.21 -3.31
C ALA A 117 -11.99 12.64 -4.02
N LEU A 118 -12.12 11.43 -4.56
CA LEU A 118 -11.02 10.70 -5.18
C LEU A 118 -11.25 10.54 -6.67
N GLY A 119 -10.18 10.69 -7.44
CA GLY A 119 -10.17 10.41 -8.87
C GLY A 119 -11.26 11.15 -9.62
N GLY A 120 -12.08 10.41 -10.37
CA GLY A 120 -13.28 10.95 -11.02
C GLY A 120 -14.21 11.79 -10.14
N GLY A 121 -14.28 11.50 -8.83
CA GLY A 121 -15.03 12.30 -7.87
C GLY A 121 -14.41 13.67 -7.62
N LEU A 122 -13.09 13.80 -7.69
CA LEU A 122 -12.43 15.10 -7.72
C LEU A 122 -12.54 15.75 -9.11
N GLU A 123 -12.45 14.96 -10.19
CA GLU A 123 -12.51 15.46 -11.58
C GLU A 123 -13.84 16.17 -11.87
N ILE A 124 -14.98 15.59 -11.48
CA ILE A 124 -16.29 16.24 -11.71
C ILE A 124 -16.39 17.63 -11.03
N ALA A 125 -15.71 17.82 -9.89
CA ALA A 125 -15.67 19.11 -9.20
C ALA A 125 -14.90 20.18 -10.00
N LEU A 126 -13.94 19.76 -10.83
CA LEU A 126 -13.15 20.66 -11.69
C LEU A 126 -13.97 21.25 -12.84
N TYR A 127 -15.08 20.62 -13.22
CA TYR A 127 -16.01 21.16 -14.23
C TYR A 127 -16.87 22.30 -13.71
N CYS A 128 -16.99 22.44 -12.38
CA CYS A 128 -17.74 23.54 -11.80
C CYS A 128 -16.97 24.88 -11.91
N THR A 129 -17.69 25.99 -11.96
CA THR A 129 -17.09 27.34 -11.98
C THR A 129 -16.28 27.59 -10.70
N CYS A 130 -16.84 27.24 -9.55
CA CYS A 130 -16.22 27.39 -8.23
C CYS A 130 -16.29 26.10 -7.39
N ARG A 131 -15.47 26.04 -6.34
CA ARG A 131 -15.36 24.92 -5.40
C ARG A 131 -15.26 25.42 -3.96
N THR A 132 -15.96 24.76 -3.05
CA THR A 132 -15.76 24.90 -1.60
C THR A 132 -15.39 23.55 -1.02
N VAL A 133 -14.59 23.53 0.05
CA VAL A 133 -14.17 22.29 0.70
C VAL A 133 -14.36 22.35 2.21
N SER A 134 -14.81 21.25 2.80
CA SER A 134 -14.97 21.15 4.25
C SER A 134 -13.61 20.95 4.92
N LYS A 135 -13.36 21.63 6.05
CA LYS A 135 -12.17 21.38 6.90
C LYS A 135 -12.08 19.93 7.39
N SER A 136 -13.22 19.27 7.57
CA SER A 136 -13.27 17.87 8.00
C SER A 136 -13.08 16.87 6.85
N ALA A 137 -13.05 17.31 5.60
CA ALA A 137 -12.87 16.43 4.45
C ALA A 137 -11.50 15.73 4.52
N GLN A 138 -11.53 14.40 4.37
CA GLN A 138 -10.35 13.54 4.30
C GLN A 138 -10.43 12.73 3.00
N GLY A 139 -9.27 12.35 2.46
CA GLY A 139 -9.26 11.51 1.26
C GLY A 139 -9.62 12.30 0.01
N ILE A 140 -8.83 13.33 -0.31
CA ILE A 140 -8.92 14.09 -1.56
C ILE A 140 -7.66 13.79 -2.38
N GLY A 141 -7.79 13.48 -3.67
CA GLY A 141 -6.63 13.25 -4.54
C GLY A 141 -6.89 12.39 -5.77
N PHE A 142 -5.82 12.08 -6.49
CA PHE A 142 -5.82 11.31 -7.74
C PHE A 142 -5.05 9.99 -7.58
N PRO A 143 -5.74 8.86 -7.30
CA PRO A 143 -5.11 7.55 -7.13
C PRO A 143 -4.68 6.88 -8.44
N GLU A 144 -5.02 7.43 -9.60
CA GLU A 144 -4.99 6.71 -10.88
C GLU A 144 -3.60 6.19 -11.22
N CYS A 145 -2.54 6.99 -11.04
CA CYS A 145 -1.16 6.55 -11.33
C CYS A 145 -0.71 5.39 -10.43
N PHE A 146 -1.24 5.30 -9.20
CA PHE A 146 -1.03 4.14 -8.34
C PHE A 146 -1.76 2.89 -8.84
N LEU A 147 -2.88 3.07 -9.55
CA LEU A 147 -3.69 2.01 -10.15
C LEU A 147 -3.31 1.68 -11.61
N GLY A 148 -2.19 2.19 -12.12
CA GLY A 148 -1.77 1.97 -13.50
C GLY A 148 -2.60 2.73 -14.54
N LEU A 149 -3.23 3.83 -14.14
CA LEU A 149 -4.05 4.73 -14.97
C LEU A 149 -3.60 6.20 -14.85
N VAL A 150 -4.29 7.09 -15.54
CA VAL A 150 -4.16 8.54 -15.37
C VAL A 150 -5.52 9.13 -15.00
N PRO A 151 -5.58 10.31 -14.34
CA PRO A 151 -6.81 11.09 -14.21
C PRO A 151 -7.31 11.48 -15.60
N GLY A 152 -8.23 10.67 -16.13
CA GLY A 152 -8.60 10.65 -17.54
C GLY A 152 -9.96 11.25 -17.85
N TRP A 153 -10.63 11.86 -16.87
CA TRP A 153 -11.91 12.55 -17.03
C TRP A 153 -11.77 14.06 -16.83
N GLY A 154 -10.60 14.61 -17.17
CA GLY A 154 -10.27 16.02 -17.06
C GLY A 154 -9.27 16.34 -15.96
N GLY A 155 -8.83 15.37 -15.16
CA GLY A 155 -7.95 15.60 -14.02
C GLY A 155 -6.59 16.15 -14.43
N CYS A 156 -5.89 15.53 -15.39
CA CYS A 156 -4.62 16.06 -15.89
C CYS A 156 -4.80 17.45 -16.52
N THR A 157 -5.86 17.62 -17.30
CA THR A 157 -6.12 18.80 -18.13
C THR A 157 -6.59 20.01 -17.30
N LEU A 158 -7.63 19.83 -16.47
CA LEU A 158 -8.26 20.89 -15.70
C LEU A 158 -7.47 21.23 -14.44
N ALA A 159 -6.89 20.25 -13.74
CA ALA A 159 -6.07 20.54 -12.58
C ALA A 159 -4.82 21.35 -12.98
N THR A 160 -4.13 20.96 -14.06
CA THR A 160 -2.96 21.73 -14.56
C THR A 160 -3.31 23.18 -14.86
N ARG A 161 -4.46 23.45 -15.47
CA ARG A 161 -4.90 24.82 -15.72
C ARG A 161 -5.35 25.56 -14.45
N LEU A 162 -5.85 24.84 -13.45
CA LEU A 162 -6.34 25.42 -12.21
C LEU A 162 -5.21 25.78 -11.25
N ILE A 163 -4.29 24.85 -10.99
CA ILE A 163 -3.28 24.96 -9.92
C ILE A 163 -1.84 24.96 -10.44
N GLY A 164 -1.64 24.84 -11.75
CA GLY A 164 -0.33 24.81 -12.39
C GLY A 164 0.33 23.42 -12.38
N PRO A 165 1.39 23.22 -13.19
CA PRO A 165 2.00 21.92 -13.40
C PRO A 165 2.64 21.33 -12.14
N GLU A 166 3.31 22.14 -11.32
CA GLU A 166 4.03 21.64 -10.14
C GLU A 166 3.09 21.03 -9.09
N LYS A 167 2.01 21.74 -8.74
CA LYS A 167 1.01 21.23 -7.79
C LYS A 167 0.22 20.06 -8.37
N THR A 168 -0.03 20.05 -9.68
CA THR A 168 -0.66 18.90 -10.34
C THR A 168 0.25 17.66 -10.31
N LEU A 169 1.55 17.81 -10.60
CA LEU A 169 2.53 16.72 -10.46
C LEU A 169 2.61 16.22 -9.01
N GLN A 170 2.48 17.11 -8.02
CA GLN A 170 2.39 16.71 -6.62
C GLN A 170 1.20 15.80 -6.35
N LEU A 171 0.02 16.13 -6.86
CA LEU A 171 -1.19 15.35 -6.64
C LEU A 171 -1.21 14.03 -7.43
N ILE A 172 -0.85 14.08 -8.72
CA ILE A 172 -1.01 12.96 -9.66
C ILE A 172 0.18 12.00 -9.61
N ILE A 173 1.41 12.49 -9.39
CA ILE A 173 2.64 11.69 -9.44
C ILE A 173 3.20 11.44 -8.05
N TYR A 174 3.64 12.49 -7.35
CA TYR A 174 4.41 12.35 -6.11
C TYR A 174 3.57 11.71 -5.00
N ASN A 175 2.31 12.12 -4.86
CA ASN A 175 1.41 11.56 -3.88
C ASN A 175 0.98 10.12 -4.24
N ALA A 176 0.61 9.87 -5.50
CA ALA A 176 0.18 8.54 -5.95
C ALA A 176 1.30 7.49 -5.78
N LEU A 177 2.52 7.80 -6.21
CA LEU A 177 3.67 6.89 -6.12
C LEU A 177 4.32 6.84 -4.72
N ASN A 178 3.90 7.70 -3.79
CA ASN A 178 4.29 7.64 -2.39
C ASN A 178 3.18 7.00 -1.55
N GLN A 179 2.93 5.72 -1.80
CA GLN A 179 1.91 4.92 -1.11
C GLN A 179 0.48 5.48 -1.24
N ASN A 180 0.15 6.02 -2.41
CA ASN A 180 -1.19 6.55 -2.69
C ASN A 180 -1.67 7.59 -1.67
N ARG A 181 -0.79 8.54 -1.33
CA ARG A 181 -1.06 9.56 -0.32
C ARG A 181 -2.23 10.46 -0.73
N MET A 182 -3.22 10.59 0.15
CA MET A 182 -4.32 11.55 -0.03
C MET A 182 -4.10 12.81 0.81
N ILE A 183 -4.68 13.92 0.36
CA ILE A 183 -4.69 15.19 1.11
C ILE A 183 -6.02 15.39 1.83
N ASN A 184 -6.06 16.34 2.76
CA ASN A 184 -7.26 16.76 3.47
C ASN A 184 -7.81 18.11 2.96
N GLY A 185 -8.97 18.52 3.47
CA GLY A 185 -9.66 19.75 3.07
C GLY A 185 -8.79 21.02 3.16
N PRO A 186 -8.12 21.31 4.30
CA PRO A 186 -7.21 22.44 4.42
C PRO A 186 -6.09 22.44 3.37
N GLN A 187 -5.45 21.28 3.15
CA GLN A 187 -4.40 21.14 2.12
C GLN A 187 -4.96 21.37 0.70
N ALA A 188 -6.17 20.89 0.41
CA ALA A 188 -6.81 21.11 -0.89
C ALA A 188 -7.07 22.60 -1.14
N TYR A 189 -7.48 23.34 -0.11
CA TYR A 189 -7.64 24.78 -0.16
C TYR A 189 -6.29 25.51 -0.37
N GLU A 190 -5.26 25.16 0.42
CA GLU A 190 -3.90 25.73 0.30
C GLU A 190 -3.27 25.50 -1.09
N LEU A 191 -3.55 24.35 -1.70
CA LEU A 191 -3.09 24.06 -3.07
C LEU A 191 -3.83 24.90 -4.12
N GLY A 192 -5.02 25.43 -3.82
CA GLY A 192 -5.87 26.16 -4.75
C GLY A 192 -6.87 25.28 -5.52
N LEU A 193 -7.12 24.05 -5.06
CA LEU A 193 -8.18 23.21 -5.63
C LEU A 193 -9.58 23.74 -5.29
N ALA A 194 -9.73 24.41 -4.15
CA ALA A 194 -10.98 25.02 -3.70
C ALA A 194 -10.82 26.53 -3.49
N ASP A 195 -11.90 27.28 -3.71
CA ASP A 195 -11.94 28.73 -3.58
C ASP A 195 -12.29 29.18 -2.14
N ARG A 196 -12.93 28.32 -1.35
CA ARG A 196 -13.27 28.55 0.07
C ARG A 196 -13.12 27.29 0.92
N LEU A 197 -12.77 27.49 2.19
CA LEU A 197 -12.66 26.47 3.22
C LEU A 197 -13.64 26.78 4.36
N PHE A 198 -14.54 25.86 4.66
CA PHE A 198 -15.58 26.05 5.68
C PHE A 198 -15.59 24.94 6.74
N ASP A 199 -16.16 25.23 7.90
CA ASP A 199 -16.32 24.26 8.99
C ASP A 199 -17.38 23.20 8.66
N GLY A 200 -17.20 21.98 9.17
CA GLY A 200 -18.01 20.83 8.76
C GLY A 200 -19.48 20.87 9.17
N ALA A 201 -19.84 21.63 10.22
CA ALA A 201 -21.20 21.64 10.77
C ALA A 201 -22.20 22.40 9.88
N GLU A 202 -21.79 23.54 9.31
CA GLU A 202 -22.63 24.41 8.46
C GLU A 202 -22.19 24.39 6.99
N PHE A 203 -21.31 23.45 6.63
CA PHE A 203 -20.61 23.43 5.34
C PHE A 203 -21.52 23.65 4.13
N LEU A 204 -22.63 22.91 4.02
CA LEU A 204 -23.53 23.01 2.86
C LEU A 204 -24.27 24.34 2.80
N ASP A 205 -24.65 24.90 3.95
CA ASP A 205 -25.34 26.18 4.03
C ASP A 205 -24.39 27.32 3.65
N ASP A 206 -23.14 27.27 4.11
CA ASP A 206 -22.09 28.23 3.75
C ASP A 206 -21.70 28.13 2.27
N SER A 207 -21.61 26.91 1.72
CA SER A 207 -21.45 26.69 0.28
C SER A 207 -22.59 27.33 -0.52
N LEU A 208 -23.83 27.15 -0.09
CA LEU A 208 -24.98 27.72 -0.77
C LEU A 208 -24.99 29.26 -0.69
N ARG A 209 -24.65 29.83 0.48
CA ARG A 209 -24.46 31.29 0.65
C ARG A 209 -23.40 31.82 -0.29
N PHE A 210 -22.23 31.17 -0.34
CA PHE A 210 -21.16 31.55 -1.27
C PHE A 210 -21.60 31.51 -2.73
N LEU A 211 -22.36 30.49 -3.16
CA LEU A 211 -22.91 30.45 -4.52
C LEU A 211 -23.89 31.61 -4.77
N MET A 212 -24.76 31.94 -3.81
CA MET A 212 -25.67 33.08 -3.93
C MET A 212 -24.92 34.41 -4.09
N ASP A 213 -23.82 34.60 -3.37
CA ASP A 213 -22.97 35.79 -3.49
C ASP A 213 -22.26 35.87 -4.85
N VAL A 214 -21.88 34.72 -5.43
CA VAL A 214 -21.32 34.67 -6.78
C VAL A 214 -22.38 35.03 -7.83
N ILE A 215 -23.60 34.50 -7.70
CA ILE A 215 -24.71 34.78 -8.62
C ILE A 215 -25.10 36.26 -8.59
N SER A 216 -25.14 36.87 -7.41
CA SER A 216 -25.48 38.29 -7.26
C SER A 216 -24.36 39.25 -7.67
N GLY A 217 -23.13 38.73 -7.88
CA GLY A 217 -21.94 39.52 -8.14
C GLY A 217 -21.31 40.14 -6.88
N GLY A 218 -21.81 39.81 -5.69
CA GLY A 218 -21.22 40.24 -4.41
C GLY A 218 -19.84 39.61 -4.16
N VAL A 219 -19.57 38.44 -4.75
CA VAL A 219 -18.25 37.80 -4.74
C VAL A 219 -17.82 37.48 -6.17
N LYS A 220 -16.62 37.94 -6.54
CA LYS A 220 -15.94 37.51 -7.76
C LYS A 220 -14.87 36.49 -7.42
N VAL A 221 -14.93 35.32 -8.05
CA VAL A 221 -13.91 34.27 -7.87
C VAL A 221 -12.71 34.61 -8.74
N GLU A 222 -11.73 35.29 -8.16
CA GLU A 222 -10.45 35.57 -8.82
C GLU A 222 -9.41 34.55 -8.38
N ARG A 223 -8.76 33.93 -9.36
CA ARG A 223 -7.66 32.99 -9.12
C ARG A 223 -6.38 33.61 -9.59
N THR A 224 -5.36 33.61 -8.73
CA THR A 224 -4.02 33.97 -9.15
C THR A 224 -3.56 32.94 -10.19
N PRO A 225 -3.18 33.36 -11.40
CA PRO A 225 -2.57 32.45 -12.35
C PRO A 225 -1.40 31.74 -11.69
N PRO A 226 -1.18 30.44 -11.97
CA PRO A 226 0.01 29.77 -11.48
C PRO A 226 1.25 30.62 -11.83
N PRO A 227 2.22 30.76 -10.91
CA PRO A 227 3.45 31.49 -11.23
C PRO A 227 4.06 30.93 -12.52
N ALA A 228 4.74 31.77 -13.28
CA ALA A 228 5.53 31.34 -14.42
C ALA A 228 6.74 30.53 -13.91
N VAL A 229 6.48 29.31 -13.48
CA VAL A 229 7.50 28.31 -13.15
C VAL A 229 8.06 27.80 -14.46
N ASP A 230 9.36 27.49 -14.49
CA ASP A 230 9.91 26.67 -15.56
C ASP A 230 9.30 25.27 -15.50
N ALA A 231 8.18 25.10 -16.20
CA ALA A 231 7.48 23.83 -16.30
C ALA A 231 8.41 22.72 -16.82
N GLY A 232 9.40 23.06 -17.66
CA GLY A 232 10.39 22.10 -18.16
C GLY A 232 11.19 21.45 -17.02
N THR A 233 11.72 22.26 -16.10
CA THR A 233 12.43 21.75 -14.92
C THR A 233 11.54 20.88 -14.02
N ALA A 234 10.29 21.31 -13.77
CA ALA A 234 9.35 20.52 -12.96
C ALA A 234 9.00 19.16 -13.58
N LEU A 235 8.76 19.13 -14.90
CA LEU A 235 8.48 17.90 -15.66
C LEU A 235 9.71 16.98 -15.70
N ALA A 236 10.91 17.52 -15.91
CA ALA A 236 12.15 16.74 -15.90
C ALA A 236 12.41 16.10 -14.53
N ARG A 237 12.20 16.85 -13.44
CA ARG A 237 12.29 16.33 -12.06
C ARG A 237 11.26 15.23 -11.81
N ALA A 238 10.02 15.40 -12.29
CA ALA A 238 8.99 14.38 -12.15
C ALA A 238 9.37 13.10 -12.91
N ARG A 239 9.91 13.22 -14.12
CA ARG A 239 10.38 12.07 -14.90
C ARG A 239 11.49 11.30 -14.18
N ALA A 240 12.52 12.00 -13.70
CA ALA A 240 13.60 11.39 -12.91
C ALA A 240 13.08 10.72 -11.62
N PHE A 241 12.09 11.33 -10.95
CA PHE A 241 11.43 10.72 -9.81
C PHE A 241 10.69 9.43 -10.19
N VAL A 242 9.94 9.43 -11.28
CA VAL A 242 9.23 8.23 -11.76
C VAL A 242 10.24 7.14 -12.13
N ASP A 243 11.32 7.47 -12.85
CA ASP A 243 12.39 6.53 -13.19
C ASP A 243 12.99 5.86 -11.95
N GLY A 244 13.25 6.63 -10.90
CA GLY A 244 13.75 6.10 -9.63
C GLY A 244 12.71 5.31 -8.81
N ARG A 245 11.43 5.29 -9.20
CA ARG A 245 10.35 4.58 -8.49
C ARG A 245 9.90 3.31 -9.20
N VAL A 246 9.81 3.34 -10.53
CA VAL A 246 9.24 2.24 -11.31
C VAL A 246 10.15 1.75 -12.42
N HIS A 247 11.31 2.38 -12.66
CA HIS A 247 12.32 1.93 -13.62
C HIS A 247 11.75 1.64 -15.02
N GLY A 248 10.79 2.43 -15.48
CA GLY A 248 10.09 2.22 -16.77
C GLY A 248 9.04 1.09 -16.77
N ALA A 249 8.87 0.33 -15.70
CA ALA A 249 7.97 -0.84 -15.65
C ALA A 249 6.47 -0.49 -15.66
N ALA A 250 6.12 0.75 -15.27
CA ALA A 250 4.74 1.25 -15.24
C ALA A 250 4.59 2.48 -16.15
N PRO A 251 3.79 2.40 -17.24
CA PRO A 251 3.68 3.50 -18.21
C PRO A 251 2.84 4.69 -17.74
N ALA A 252 1.86 4.45 -16.86
CA ALA A 252 0.86 5.44 -16.48
C ALA A 252 1.43 6.75 -15.90
N PRO A 253 2.39 6.75 -14.96
CA PRO A 253 2.98 7.99 -14.45
C PRO A 253 3.70 8.81 -15.52
N TYR A 254 4.37 8.16 -16.48
CA TYR A 254 4.99 8.87 -17.61
C TYR A 254 3.95 9.50 -18.53
N LYS A 255 2.87 8.77 -18.82
CA LYS A 255 1.76 9.30 -19.62
C LYS A 255 1.09 10.49 -18.94
N ALA A 256 0.93 10.46 -17.62
CA ALA A 256 0.42 11.61 -16.86
C ALA A 256 1.32 12.85 -16.98
N ILE A 257 2.66 12.69 -16.98
CA ILE A 257 3.60 13.80 -17.21
C ILE A 257 3.39 14.41 -18.60
N GLU A 258 3.24 13.57 -19.64
CA GLU A 258 2.98 14.02 -21.02
C GLU A 258 1.64 14.79 -21.13
N LEU A 259 0.59 14.29 -20.48
CA LEU A 259 -0.72 14.96 -20.46
C LEU A 259 -0.67 16.32 -19.75
N ILE A 260 0.04 16.40 -18.63
CA ILE A 260 0.26 17.65 -17.89
C ILE A 260 1.04 18.64 -18.78
N GLU A 261 2.09 18.19 -19.47
CA GLU A 261 2.84 19.04 -20.40
C GLU A 261 1.96 19.55 -21.55
N GLY A 262 1.16 18.68 -22.16
CA GLY A 262 0.23 19.04 -23.24
C GLY A 262 -0.82 20.05 -22.80
N ALA A 263 -1.32 19.93 -21.56
CA ALA A 263 -2.33 20.83 -21.00
C ALA A 263 -1.85 22.28 -20.83
N LEU A 264 -0.54 22.53 -20.83
CA LEU A 264 0.04 23.88 -20.75
C LEU A 264 -0.10 24.68 -22.05
N LYS A 265 -0.24 24.01 -23.21
CA LYS A 265 -0.21 24.64 -24.53
C LYS A 265 -1.48 24.40 -25.36
N GLY A 266 -2.19 23.29 -25.14
CA GLY A 266 -3.39 22.92 -25.90
C GLY A 266 -4.68 23.57 -25.41
N SER A 267 -5.79 23.34 -26.14
CA SER A 267 -7.14 23.66 -25.67
C SER A 267 -7.66 22.64 -24.65
N VAL A 268 -8.78 22.93 -23.98
CA VAL A 268 -9.41 21.97 -23.06
C VAL A 268 -9.86 20.72 -23.83
N GLU A 269 -10.46 20.91 -25.00
CA GLU A 269 -10.90 19.83 -25.90
C GLU A 269 -9.74 18.95 -26.35
N GLN A 270 -8.59 19.54 -26.68
CA GLN A 270 -7.40 18.78 -27.06
C GLN A 270 -6.87 17.97 -25.87
N GLY A 271 -6.84 18.56 -24.67
CA GLY A 271 -6.45 17.84 -23.45
C GLY A 271 -7.36 16.63 -23.16
N PHE A 272 -8.68 16.81 -23.27
CA PHE A 272 -9.64 15.71 -23.11
C PHE A 272 -9.45 14.61 -24.15
N GLU A 273 -9.20 14.96 -25.41
CA GLU A 273 -8.92 13.98 -26.45
C GLU A 273 -7.64 13.17 -26.17
N GLU A 274 -6.57 13.80 -25.68
CA GLU A 274 -5.35 13.08 -25.29
C GLU A 274 -5.55 12.21 -24.04
N GLU A 275 -6.35 12.65 -23.07
CA GLU A 275 -6.76 11.82 -21.93
C GLU A 275 -7.57 10.60 -22.37
N ASN A 276 -8.47 10.75 -23.37
CA ASN A 276 -9.24 9.64 -23.92
C ASN A 276 -8.35 8.56 -24.55
N LYS A 277 -7.34 9.00 -25.33
CA LYS A 277 -6.35 8.08 -25.91
C LYS A 277 -5.54 7.39 -24.83
N ALA A 278 -5.10 8.14 -23.81
CA ALA A 278 -4.37 7.58 -22.68
C ALA A 278 -5.19 6.53 -21.92
N LEU A 279 -6.48 6.76 -21.69
CA LEU A 279 -7.38 5.77 -21.10
C LEU A 279 -7.49 4.52 -21.98
N GLY A 280 -7.67 4.68 -23.30
CA GLY A 280 -7.67 3.56 -24.25
C GLY A 280 -6.40 2.72 -24.22
N GLU A 281 -5.24 3.35 -24.07
CA GLU A 281 -3.95 2.67 -23.97
C GLU A 281 -3.79 1.91 -22.64
N LEU A 282 -4.07 2.59 -21.52
CA LEU A 282 -3.68 2.16 -20.18
C LEU A 282 -4.67 1.19 -19.53
N ILE A 283 -5.97 1.35 -19.75
CA ILE A 283 -7.00 0.56 -19.03
C ILE A 283 -6.92 -0.94 -19.33
N LYS A 284 -6.54 -1.29 -20.57
CA LYS A 284 -6.34 -2.68 -20.99
C LYS A 284 -4.96 -3.23 -20.61
N SER A 285 -4.05 -2.39 -20.13
CA SER A 285 -2.67 -2.78 -19.83
C SER A 285 -2.61 -3.82 -18.70
N ARG A 286 -1.55 -4.62 -18.70
CA ARG A 286 -1.27 -5.58 -17.62
C ARG A 286 -1.22 -4.86 -16.27
N GLN A 287 -0.56 -3.71 -16.22
CA GLN A 287 -0.34 -2.92 -15.01
C GLN A 287 -1.64 -2.44 -14.39
N CYS A 288 -2.58 -1.94 -15.20
CA CYS A 288 -3.89 -1.53 -14.70
C CYS A 288 -4.69 -2.73 -14.15
N LYS A 289 -4.79 -3.82 -14.93
CA LYS A 289 -5.52 -5.03 -14.51
C LYS A 289 -4.96 -5.63 -13.22
N ALA A 290 -3.63 -5.72 -13.13
CA ALA A 290 -2.93 -6.24 -11.96
C ALA A 290 -3.08 -5.30 -10.74
N SER A 291 -3.08 -3.98 -10.94
CA SER A 291 -3.33 -3.02 -9.85
C SER A 291 -4.74 -3.14 -9.29
N ILE A 292 -5.74 -3.36 -10.14
CA ILE A 292 -7.13 -3.52 -9.69
C ILE A 292 -7.30 -4.81 -8.90
N TYR A 293 -6.66 -5.89 -9.36
CA TYR A 293 -6.56 -7.11 -8.58
C TYR A 293 -5.89 -6.86 -7.21
N SER A 294 -4.74 -6.19 -7.16
CA SER A 294 -4.07 -5.82 -5.91
C SER A 294 -4.97 -4.98 -4.99
N PHE A 295 -5.76 -4.07 -5.56
CA PHE A 295 -6.69 -3.25 -4.81
C PHE A 295 -7.80 -4.07 -4.16
N ASP A 296 -8.42 -5.00 -4.90
CA ASP A 296 -9.39 -5.93 -4.33
C ASP A 296 -8.76 -6.83 -3.26
N LEU A 297 -7.54 -7.30 -3.53
CA LEU A 297 -6.80 -8.17 -2.62
C LEU A 297 -6.54 -7.50 -1.27
N VAL A 298 -6.02 -6.27 -1.28
CA VAL A 298 -5.68 -5.54 -0.05
C VAL A 298 -6.92 -4.95 0.65
N ASN A 299 -7.95 -4.54 -0.10
CA ASN A 299 -9.10 -3.84 0.49
C ASN A 299 -10.30 -4.74 0.83
N ARG A 300 -10.46 -5.88 0.14
CA ARG A 300 -11.58 -6.81 0.33
C ARG A 300 -11.11 -8.17 0.84
N TYR A 301 -10.18 -8.83 0.16
CA TYR A 301 -9.73 -10.18 0.52
C TYR A 301 -9.00 -10.20 1.88
N ALA A 302 -8.04 -9.30 2.08
CA ALA A 302 -7.26 -9.19 3.32
C ALA A 302 -8.12 -8.97 4.59
N LYS A 303 -9.33 -8.42 4.44
CA LYS A 303 -10.28 -8.21 5.56
C LYS A 303 -11.12 -9.45 5.88
N ARG A 304 -11.00 -10.51 5.08
CA ARG A 304 -11.70 -11.79 5.23
C ARG A 304 -10.72 -12.96 5.11
N PRO A 305 -9.71 -13.04 5.99
CA PRO A 305 -8.73 -14.12 5.94
C PRO A 305 -9.40 -15.49 6.05
N ALA A 306 -9.05 -16.39 5.13
CA ALA A 306 -9.62 -17.73 5.05
C ALA A 306 -8.96 -18.68 6.07
N GLY A 307 -9.68 -19.73 6.49
CA GLY A 307 -9.12 -20.77 7.35
C GLY A 307 -8.97 -20.40 8.83
N ILE A 308 -9.53 -19.27 9.25
CA ILE A 308 -9.67 -18.88 10.66
C ILE A 308 -10.91 -19.56 11.26
N PRO A 309 -10.78 -20.30 12.37
CA PRO A 309 -11.92 -20.88 13.08
C PRO A 309 -12.88 -19.82 13.61
N ASP A 310 -14.17 -20.16 13.67
CA ASP A 310 -15.19 -19.35 14.35
C ASP A 310 -15.09 -19.53 15.87
N ALA A 311 -13.97 -19.08 16.43
CA ALA A 311 -13.69 -19.07 17.86
C ALA A 311 -13.70 -17.62 18.36
N LYS A 312 -14.17 -17.42 19.59
CA LYS A 312 -14.16 -16.09 20.22
C LYS A 312 -12.72 -15.68 20.54
N PRO A 313 -12.20 -14.55 20.02
CA PRO A 313 -10.88 -14.05 20.37
C PRO A 313 -10.80 -13.69 21.86
N GLY A 314 -9.67 -14.00 22.50
CA GLY A 314 -9.33 -13.55 23.85
C GLY A 314 -9.16 -12.03 23.91
N ALA A 315 -9.50 -11.43 25.06
CA ALA A 315 -9.24 -10.01 25.30
C ALA A 315 -7.76 -9.81 25.63
N ILE A 316 -7.15 -8.75 25.09
CA ILE A 316 -5.77 -8.38 25.38
C ILE A 316 -5.78 -7.10 26.20
N ALA A 317 -5.44 -7.22 27.48
CA ALA A 317 -5.34 -6.14 28.46
C ALA A 317 -3.90 -5.92 28.95
N LYS A 318 -2.99 -6.90 28.80
CA LYS A 318 -1.55 -6.74 29.03
C LYS A 318 -0.74 -7.64 28.10
N VAL A 319 0.40 -7.12 27.62
CA VAL A 319 1.27 -7.83 26.67
C VAL A 319 2.67 -7.99 27.25
N GLY A 320 3.21 -9.21 27.14
CA GLY A 320 4.61 -9.51 27.46
C GLY A 320 5.45 -9.61 26.19
N ILE A 321 6.68 -9.08 26.22
CA ILE A 321 7.65 -9.22 25.13
C ILE A 321 8.95 -9.76 25.72
N VAL A 322 9.43 -10.89 25.19
CA VAL A 322 10.70 -11.48 25.62
C VAL A 322 11.82 -11.05 24.68
N GLY A 323 12.80 -10.35 25.22
CA GLY A 323 13.84 -9.59 24.54
C GLY A 323 13.63 -8.08 24.70
N ALA A 324 14.73 -7.30 24.70
CA ALA A 324 14.70 -5.84 24.69
C ALA A 324 15.49 -5.22 23.52
N GLY A 325 15.77 -6.01 22.48
CA GLY A 325 16.45 -5.57 21.26
C GLY A 325 15.59 -4.69 20.34
N LEU A 326 16.13 -4.41 19.14
CA LEU A 326 15.50 -3.52 18.14
C LEU A 326 14.08 -3.95 17.73
N MET A 327 13.84 -5.25 17.56
CA MET A 327 12.51 -5.75 17.22
C MET A 327 11.55 -5.61 18.40
N ALA A 328 11.99 -5.98 19.61
CA ALA A 328 11.18 -5.90 20.82
C ALA A 328 10.70 -4.47 21.11
N SER A 329 11.57 -3.46 20.99
CA SER A 329 11.19 -2.06 21.22
C SER A 329 10.20 -1.54 20.16
N GLN A 330 10.36 -1.93 18.89
CA GLN A 330 9.41 -1.59 17.84
C GLN A 330 8.04 -2.26 18.05
N LEU A 331 8.02 -3.53 18.49
CA LEU A 331 6.80 -4.24 18.85
C LEU A 331 6.13 -3.56 20.05
N ALA A 332 6.86 -3.28 21.13
CA ALA A 332 6.32 -2.60 22.30
C ALA A 332 5.66 -1.26 21.94
N GLN A 333 6.34 -0.43 21.14
CA GLN A 333 5.78 0.84 20.68
C GLN A 333 4.50 0.64 19.86
N LEU A 334 4.47 -0.31 18.90
CA LEU A 334 3.30 -0.59 18.08
C LEU A 334 2.11 -1.04 18.93
N PHE A 335 2.33 -1.97 19.86
CA PHE A 335 1.28 -2.52 20.72
C PHE A 335 0.69 -1.43 21.62
N ILE A 336 1.53 -0.60 22.25
CA ILE A 336 1.08 0.54 23.06
C ILE A 336 0.30 1.55 22.20
N GLU A 337 0.81 1.93 21.03
CA GLU A 337 0.14 2.92 20.17
C GLU A 337 -1.25 2.47 19.72
N ARG A 338 -1.44 1.17 19.51
CA ARG A 338 -2.66 0.61 18.90
C ARG A 338 -3.67 0.07 19.89
N LEU A 339 -3.20 -0.49 20.99
CA LEU A 339 -4.03 -1.12 22.01
C LEU A 339 -4.19 -0.25 23.25
N GLU A 340 -3.23 0.64 23.51
CA GLU A 340 -3.18 1.48 24.72
C GLU A 340 -3.20 0.66 26.02
N VAL A 341 -2.53 -0.51 26.00
CA VAL A 341 -2.39 -1.43 27.14
C VAL A 341 -0.96 -1.45 27.67
N PRO A 342 -0.73 -1.84 28.94
CA PRO A 342 0.61 -2.05 29.47
C PRO A 342 1.39 -3.12 28.69
N VAL A 343 2.67 -2.82 28.44
CA VAL A 343 3.64 -3.75 27.85
C VAL A 343 4.80 -3.94 28.82
N VAL A 344 5.12 -5.19 29.14
CA VAL A 344 6.31 -5.56 29.92
C VAL A 344 7.33 -6.22 29.00
N MET A 345 8.56 -5.69 28.98
CA MET A 345 9.69 -6.27 28.25
C MET A 345 10.61 -6.99 29.23
N LYS A 346 11.06 -8.20 28.87
CA LYS A 346 12.02 -8.97 29.67
C LYS A 346 13.31 -9.18 28.92
N ASP A 347 14.44 -8.89 29.54
CA ASP A 347 15.77 -9.26 29.03
C ASP A 347 16.61 -9.86 30.17
N ILE A 348 17.79 -10.38 29.85
CA ILE A 348 18.79 -10.78 30.85
C ILE A 348 19.71 -9.61 31.21
N SER A 349 19.81 -8.59 30.35
CA SER A 349 20.65 -7.41 30.56
C SER A 349 19.82 -6.20 31.02
N PRO A 350 20.13 -5.62 32.19
CA PRO A 350 19.54 -4.34 32.61
C PRO A 350 19.78 -3.21 31.60
N GLU A 351 20.95 -3.18 30.97
CA GLU A 351 21.35 -2.17 29.98
C GLU A 351 20.51 -2.30 28.70
N ALA A 352 20.24 -3.53 28.27
CA ALA A 352 19.36 -3.80 27.13
C ALA A 352 17.92 -3.33 27.42
N LEU A 353 17.41 -3.57 28.64
CA LEU A 353 16.08 -3.09 29.06
C LEU A 353 16.00 -1.57 29.09
N GLU A 354 16.98 -0.90 29.69
CA GLU A 354 17.03 0.56 29.74
C GLU A 354 17.01 1.14 28.32
N LYS A 355 17.84 0.60 27.44
CA LYS A 355 17.90 1.01 26.03
C LYS A 355 16.58 0.73 25.30
N GLY A 356 16.03 -0.46 25.42
CA GLY A 356 14.79 -0.88 24.75
C GLY A 356 13.59 -0.05 25.22
N CYS A 357 13.40 0.11 26.53
CA CYS A 357 12.33 0.95 27.10
C CYS A 357 12.52 2.42 26.71
N GLY A 358 13.76 2.91 26.79
CA GLY A 358 14.11 4.27 26.40
C GLY A 358 13.76 4.59 24.94
N GLN A 359 13.96 3.63 24.02
CA GLN A 359 13.57 3.78 22.61
C GLN A 359 12.04 3.94 22.45
N VAL A 360 11.24 3.21 23.21
CA VAL A 360 9.78 3.31 23.18
C VAL A 360 9.31 4.67 23.70
N VAL A 361 9.86 5.10 24.85
CA VAL A 361 9.57 6.42 25.46
C VAL A 361 9.91 7.55 24.49
N GLU A 362 11.10 7.49 23.89
CA GLU A 362 11.56 8.46 22.90
C GLU A 362 10.70 8.46 21.64
N GLY A 363 10.24 7.28 21.20
CA GLY A 363 9.31 7.11 20.09
C GLY A 363 8.02 7.91 20.29
N PHE A 364 7.39 7.81 21.46
CA PHE A 364 6.19 8.58 21.78
C PHE A 364 6.46 10.07 21.94
N ARG A 365 7.59 10.45 22.53
CA ARG A 365 8.03 11.85 22.64
C ARG A 365 8.09 12.51 21.25
N ARG A 366 8.73 11.85 20.28
CA ARG A 366 8.83 12.33 18.88
C ARG A 366 7.47 12.45 18.19
N LEU A 367 6.51 11.56 18.49
CA LEU A 367 5.15 11.69 17.96
C LEU A 367 4.43 12.93 18.52
N GLY A 368 4.69 13.28 19.78
CA GLY A 368 4.23 14.52 20.39
C GLY A 368 4.84 15.76 19.72
N GLU A 369 6.16 15.78 19.53
CA GLU A 369 6.86 16.90 18.87
C GLU A 369 6.40 17.13 17.42
N LYS A 370 6.06 16.05 16.71
CA LYS A 370 5.54 16.11 15.34
C LYS A 370 4.05 16.46 15.27
N GLY A 371 3.40 16.76 16.41
CA GLY A 371 1.97 17.06 16.48
C GLY A 371 1.05 15.90 16.12
N LYS A 372 1.59 14.66 16.05
CA LYS A 372 0.78 13.46 15.79
C LYS A 372 0.02 12.99 17.02
N LEU A 373 0.50 13.35 18.21
CA LEU A 373 -0.15 13.13 19.51
C LEU A 373 -0.11 14.43 20.30
N THR A 374 -1.07 14.61 21.22
CA THR A 374 -0.94 15.64 22.25
C THR A 374 0.16 15.25 23.23
N GLU A 375 0.82 16.23 23.84
CA GLU A 375 1.88 15.99 24.82
C GLU A 375 1.40 15.11 25.99
N GLY A 376 0.18 15.36 26.48
CA GLY A 376 -0.43 14.54 27.53
C GLY A 376 -0.64 13.09 27.11
N LYS A 377 -1.11 12.85 25.87
CA LYS A 377 -1.28 11.49 25.35
C LYS A 377 0.07 10.79 25.14
N ALA A 378 1.07 11.50 24.61
CA ALA A 378 2.41 10.95 24.43
C ALA A 378 3.04 10.51 25.75
N ARG A 379 2.94 11.33 26.81
CA ARG A 379 3.41 10.95 28.16
C ARG A 379 2.68 9.74 28.73
N HIS A 380 1.35 9.70 28.58
CA HIS A 380 0.56 8.57 29.06
C HIS A 380 0.98 7.26 28.38
N LEU A 381 1.08 7.25 27.04
CA LEU A 381 1.50 6.06 26.29
C LEU A 381 2.94 5.66 26.64
N ALA A 382 3.86 6.61 26.79
CA ALA A 382 5.23 6.33 27.22
C ALA A 382 5.29 5.68 28.61
N GLY A 383 4.32 5.94 29.50
CA GLY A 383 4.23 5.31 30.82
C GLY A 383 3.70 3.88 30.82
N LEU A 384 3.27 3.34 29.68
CA LEU A 384 2.73 1.99 29.57
C LEU A 384 3.81 0.92 29.33
N VAL A 385 5.06 1.31 29.05
CA VAL A 385 6.18 0.37 28.91
C VAL A 385 6.91 0.19 30.23
N SER A 386 7.25 -1.05 30.58
CA SER A 386 8.10 -1.38 31.72
C SER A 386 9.10 -2.48 31.34
N GLY A 387 10.26 -2.49 32.01
CA GLY A 387 11.29 -3.51 31.85
C GLY A 387 11.41 -4.37 33.10
N THR A 388 11.67 -5.67 32.93
CA THR A 388 11.90 -6.62 34.03
C THR A 388 13.00 -7.62 33.69
N LEU A 389 13.67 -8.16 34.72
CA LEU A 389 14.58 -9.30 34.60
C LEU A 389 13.87 -10.62 34.93
N ASP A 390 12.62 -10.57 35.40
CA ASP A 390 11.90 -11.67 36.02
C ASP A 390 10.63 -12.04 35.25
N PHE A 391 10.51 -13.31 34.86
CA PHE A 391 9.33 -13.81 34.15
C PHE A 391 8.05 -13.80 35.01
N ARG A 392 8.13 -13.69 36.34
CA ARG A 392 6.94 -13.61 37.22
C ARG A 392 6.05 -12.41 36.92
N ASP A 393 6.61 -11.33 36.36
CA ASP A 393 5.87 -10.14 35.95
C ASP A 393 5.00 -10.36 34.70
N PHE A 394 5.06 -11.55 34.09
CA PHE A 394 4.26 -11.97 32.94
C PHE A 394 3.01 -12.76 33.37
N SER A 395 2.82 -13.03 34.66
CA SER A 395 1.76 -13.90 35.19
C SER A 395 0.33 -13.42 34.96
N ASP A 396 0.15 -12.17 34.58
CA ASP A 396 -1.12 -11.51 34.22
C ASP A 396 -1.16 -11.06 32.75
N CYS A 397 -0.19 -11.46 31.91
CA CYS A 397 -0.21 -11.17 30.47
C CYS A 397 -1.20 -12.08 29.73
N ASP A 398 -1.94 -11.50 28.79
CA ASP A 398 -2.89 -12.22 27.93
C ASP A 398 -2.22 -12.72 26.63
N PHE A 399 -1.20 -11.99 26.17
CA PHE A 399 -0.43 -12.30 24.97
C PHE A 399 1.06 -12.08 25.24
N VAL A 400 1.88 -13.08 24.96
CA VAL A 400 3.33 -12.98 25.11
C VAL A 400 4.01 -13.28 23.79
N ILE A 401 4.92 -12.42 23.35
CA ILE A 401 5.70 -12.62 22.12
C ILE A 401 7.19 -12.72 22.41
N GLU A 402 7.79 -13.81 21.93
CA GLU A 402 9.22 -14.08 21.98
C GLU A 402 9.95 -13.40 20.80
N ALA A 403 10.98 -12.62 21.11
CA ALA A 403 11.84 -11.90 20.15
C ALA A 403 13.32 -11.90 20.60
N VAL A 404 13.81 -13.05 21.08
CA VAL A 404 15.20 -13.32 21.43
C VAL A 404 16.00 -13.81 20.21
N PHE A 405 17.29 -14.09 20.42
CA PHE A 405 18.20 -14.58 19.38
C PHE A 405 17.63 -15.75 18.58
N GLU A 406 17.98 -15.78 17.28
CA GLU A 406 17.46 -16.74 16.31
C GLU A 406 18.16 -18.10 16.41
N GLU A 407 18.07 -18.71 17.60
CA GLU A 407 18.67 -20.01 17.91
C GLU A 407 17.64 -20.92 18.59
N MET A 408 17.43 -22.12 18.04
CA MET A 408 16.39 -23.04 18.50
C MET A 408 16.55 -23.42 19.97
N ALA A 409 17.79 -23.68 20.42
CA ALA A 409 18.08 -24.03 21.80
C ALA A 409 17.71 -22.89 22.78
N VAL A 410 18.05 -21.64 22.41
CA VAL A 410 17.76 -20.45 23.22
C VAL A 410 16.25 -20.22 23.33
N LYS A 411 15.53 -20.30 22.19
CA LYS A 411 14.07 -20.12 22.17
C LYS A 411 13.34 -21.18 22.99
N LYS A 412 13.73 -22.46 22.85
CA LYS A 412 13.18 -23.56 23.66
C LYS A 412 13.41 -23.35 25.15
N GLN A 413 14.62 -22.96 25.55
CA GLN A 413 14.92 -22.69 26.96
C GLN A 413 14.01 -21.58 27.51
N VAL A 414 13.95 -20.43 26.81
CA VAL A 414 13.13 -19.28 27.19
C VAL A 414 11.65 -19.66 27.31
N LEU A 415 11.11 -20.36 26.32
CA LEU A 415 9.71 -20.77 26.29
C LEU A 415 9.37 -21.77 27.42
N GLY A 416 10.27 -22.71 27.71
CA GLY A 416 10.10 -23.67 28.79
C GLY A 416 10.15 -23.04 30.19
N GLU A 417 10.97 -22.01 30.38
CA GLU A 417 11.02 -21.23 31.64
C GLU A 417 9.79 -20.32 31.81
N LEU A 418 9.32 -19.71 30.71
CA LEU A 418 8.20 -18.77 30.70
C LEU A 418 6.85 -19.46 30.93
N GLU A 419 6.58 -20.55 30.20
CA GLU A 419 5.26 -21.16 30.11
C GLU A 419 4.59 -21.45 31.47
N PRO A 420 5.27 -22.02 32.48
CA PRO A 420 4.65 -22.37 33.76
C PRO A 420 4.20 -21.16 34.57
N LEU A 421 4.68 -19.96 34.25
CA LEU A 421 4.37 -18.71 34.96
C LEU A 421 3.21 -17.95 34.32
N LEU A 422 2.82 -18.33 33.10
CA LEU A 422 1.73 -17.70 32.38
C LEU A 422 0.38 -18.25 32.83
N ARG A 423 -0.66 -17.43 32.68
CA ARG A 423 -2.04 -17.88 32.80
C ARG A 423 -2.32 -19.02 31.82
N PRO A 424 -3.20 -19.98 32.15
CA PRO A 424 -3.53 -21.10 31.25
C PRO A 424 -4.08 -20.66 29.89
N ASP A 425 -4.76 -19.51 29.83
CA ASP A 425 -5.40 -18.92 28.66
C ASP A 425 -4.52 -17.93 27.88
N ALA A 426 -3.31 -17.60 28.38
CA ALA A 426 -2.41 -16.70 27.69
C ALA A 426 -1.89 -17.28 26.37
N VAL A 427 -1.95 -16.50 25.29
CA VAL A 427 -1.40 -16.88 23.98
C VAL A 427 0.11 -16.65 23.98
N ILE A 428 0.84 -17.65 23.49
CA ILE A 428 2.30 -17.60 23.31
C ILE A 428 2.58 -17.44 21.82
N ALA A 429 3.34 -16.42 21.46
CA ALA A 429 3.77 -16.14 20.10
C ALA A 429 5.29 -16.12 20.00
N THR A 430 5.82 -16.47 18.84
CA THR A 430 7.23 -16.21 18.49
C THR A 430 7.33 -15.34 17.25
N ASN A 431 8.24 -14.37 17.27
CA ASN A 431 8.61 -13.52 16.13
C ASN A 431 9.78 -14.12 15.31
N THR A 432 10.08 -15.41 15.46
CA THR A 432 11.06 -16.09 14.62
C THR A 432 10.79 -15.83 13.12
N SER A 433 11.85 -15.81 12.32
CA SER A 433 11.79 -15.56 10.88
C SER A 433 12.01 -16.80 10.03
N SER A 434 12.52 -17.89 10.62
CA SER A 434 12.88 -19.10 9.87
C SER A 434 12.76 -20.43 10.61
N LEU A 435 12.79 -20.43 11.94
CA LEU A 435 12.81 -21.64 12.74
C LEU A 435 11.41 -22.26 12.89
N SER A 436 11.35 -23.59 13.02
CA SER A 436 10.07 -24.30 13.17
C SER A 436 9.36 -23.95 14.47
N VAL A 437 8.13 -23.44 14.35
CA VAL A 437 7.26 -23.16 15.49
C VAL A 437 6.82 -24.46 16.16
N THR A 438 6.61 -25.53 15.38
CA THR A 438 6.27 -26.87 15.88
C THR A 438 7.41 -27.41 16.74
N GLU A 439 8.66 -27.26 16.30
CA GLU A 439 9.80 -27.70 17.08
C GLU A 439 9.95 -26.89 18.38
N MET A 440 9.77 -25.57 18.35
CA MET A 440 9.78 -24.76 19.56
C MET A 440 8.68 -25.17 20.54
N ALA A 441 7.48 -25.43 20.05
CA ALA A 441 6.35 -25.83 20.88
C ALA A 441 6.55 -27.20 21.57
N SER A 442 7.53 -28.01 21.16
CA SER A 442 7.77 -29.35 21.72
C SER A 442 8.14 -29.38 23.20
N VAL A 443 8.62 -28.26 23.75
CA VAL A 443 8.97 -28.13 25.18
C VAL A 443 7.82 -27.62 26.04
N LEU A 444 6.70 -27.23 25.42
CA LEU A 444 5.53 -26.69 26.11
C LEU A 444 4.62 -27.82 26.62
N ARG A 445 4.04 -27.63 27.80
CA ARG A 445 3.00 -28.47 28.41
C ARG A 445 1.67 -28.32 27.69
N VAL A 446 1.35 -27.11 27.23
CA VAL A 446 0.12 -26.78 26.50
C VAL A 446 0.49 -26.12 25.17
N PRO A 447 1.02 -26.88 24.19
CA PRO A 447 1.49 -26.34 22.91
C PRO A 447 0.37 -25.69 22.08
N GLY A 448 -0.90 -26.01 22.34
CA GLY A 448 -2.03 -25.47 21.57
C GLY A 448 -2.29 -23.97 21.75
N ARG A 449 -1.63 -23.31 22.71
CA ARG A 449 -1.66 -21.84 22.82
C ARG A 449 -0.47 -21.15 22.15
N MET A 450 0.40 -21.90 21.48
CA MET A 450 1.54 -21.37 20.74
C MET A 450 1.25 -21.21 19.24
N LEU A 451 1.76 -20.12 18.67
CA LEU A 451 1.79 -19.85 17.23
C LEU A 451 2.99 -18.98 16.85
N GLY A 452 3.30 -18.87 15.56
CA GLY A 452 4.21 -17.84 15.08
C GLY A 452 3.44 -16.56 14.75
N PHE A 453 4.02 -15.42 15.06
CA PHE A 453 3.45 -14.09 14.82
C PHE A 453 4.56 -13.19 14.26
N HIS A 454 4.93 -13.46 13.01
CA HIS A 454 6.15 -12.97 12.38
C HIS A 454 5.92 -11.59 11.76
N PHE A 455 6.59 -10.59 12.33
CA PHE A 455 6.61 -9.21 11.83
C PHE A 455 7.83 -8.97 10.93
N PHE A 456 7.67 -8.04 9.99
CA PHE A 456 8.73 -7.61 9.09
C PHE A 456 9.31 -6.26 9.54
N ASN A 457 10.63 -6.10 9.45
CA ASN A 457 11.34 -4.88 9.81
C ASN A 457 11.43 -3.92 8.61
N PRO A 458 11.10 -2.61 8.74
CA PRO A 458 10.61 -1.93 9.94
C PRO A 458 9.15 -2.20 10.29
N VAL A 459 8.89 -2.54 11.56
CA VAL A 459 7.56 -2.92 12.07
C VAL A 459 6.55 -1.79 11.91
N ALA A 460 6.99 -0.53 12.01
CA ALA A 460 6.09 0.61 11.82
C ALA A 460 5.62 0.81 10.36
N VAL A 461 6.38 0.29 9.39
CA VAL A 461 6.19 0.54 7.96
C VAL A 461 5.53 -0.65 7.27
N LEU A 462 6.02 -1.86 7.51
CA LEU A 462 5.56 -3.04 6.78
C LEU A 462 4.22 -3.55 7.34
N PRO A 463 3.16 -3.64 6.52
CA PRO A 463 1.81 -3.92 7.02
C PRO A 463 1.51 -5.41 7.26
N LEU A 464 2.34 -6.33 6.76
CA LEU A 464 2.12 -7.78 6.90
C LEU A 464 2.50 -8.30 8.29
N VAL A 465 1.72 -9.28 8.78
CA VAL A 465 2.12 -10.24 9.80
C VAL A 465 1.80 -11.64 9.28
N GLU A 466 2.80 -12.52 9.23
CA GLU A 466 2.55 -13.95 8.98
C GLU A 466 2.10 -14.59 10.30
N VAL A 467 0.92 -15.20 10.29
CA VAL A 467 0.37 -15.93 11.44
C VAL A 467 0.58 -17.41 11.20
N ILE A 468 1.58 -17.99 11.86
CA ILE A 468 2.05 -19.35 11.62
C ILE A 468 1.32 -20.33 12.52
N ARG A 469 0.53 -21.21 11.91
CA ARG A 469 -0.21 -22.27 12.58
C ARG A 469 0.58 -23.58 12.59
N THR A 470 0.76 -24.17 13.76
CA THR A 470 1.22 -25.55 13.93
C THR A 470 0.04 -26.53 13.90
N ALA A 471 0.32 -27.84 13.86
CA ALA A 471 -0.73 -28.85 13.96
C ALA A 471 -1.49 -28.81 15.31
N GLN A 472 -0.88 -28.26 16.37
CA GLN A 472 -1.45 -28.23 17.72
C GLN A 472 -2.11 -26.90 18.07
N THR A 473 -1.80 -25.82 17.34
CA THR A 473 -2.33 -24.48 17.58
C THR A 473 -3.87 -24.50 17.58
N SER A 474 -4.45 -24.08 18.70
CA SER A 474 -5.89 -24.04 18.93
C SER A 474 -6.58 -22.95 18.09
N GLY A 475 -7.88 -23.13 17.86
CA GLY A 475 -8.68 -22.14 17.18
C GLY A 475 -8.80 -20.81 17.93
N GLU A 476 -8.80 -20.84 19.26
CA GLU A 476 -8.84 -19.65 20.11
C GLU A 476 -7.55 -18.83 20.01
N ALA A 477 -6.38 -19.47 20.09
CA ALA A 477 -5.09 -18.78 19.91
C ALA A 477 -5.00 -18.15 18.53
N LEU A 478 -5.44 -18.87 17.49
CA LEU A 478 -5.43 -18.37 16.13
C LEU A 478 -6.40 -17.19 15.95
N ALA A 479 -7.63 -17.29 16.44
CA ALA A 479 -8.61 -16.21 16.37
C ALA A 479 -8.13 -14.96 17.12
N THR A 480 -7.48 -15.15 18.27
CA THR A 480 -6.85 -14.08 19.07
C THR A 480 -5.73 -13.38 18.30
N ALA A 481 -4.85 -14.13 17.63
CA ALA A 481 -3.77 -13.56 16.83
C ALA A 481 -4.28 -12.73 15.63
N PHE A 482 -5.31 -13.19 14.93
CA PHE A 482 -5.90 -12.43 13.82
C PHE A 482 -6.65 -11.18 14.28
N ASP A 483 -7.40 -11.27 15.39
CA ASP A 483 -8.04 -10.10 15.99
C ASP A 483 -6.99 -9.07 16.45
N LEU A 484 -5.90 -9.55 17.07
CA LEU A 484 -4.77 -8.73 17.47
C LEU A 484 -4.10 -8.08 16.25
N ALA A 485 -3.77 -8.82 15.19
CA ALA A 485 -3.19 -8.25 13.97
C ALA A 485 -4.06 -7.11 13.41
N ARG A 486 -5.38 -7.32 13.35
CA ARG A 486 -6.35 -6.30 12.92
C ARG A 486 -6.34 -5.07 13.84
N LYS A 487 -6.34 -5.24 15.16
CA LYS A 487 -6.26 -4.14 16.14
C LYS A 487 -4.94 -3.36 16.02
N LEU A 488 -3.84 -4.04 15.73
CA LEU A 488 -2.54 -3.44 15.44
C LEU A 488 -2.48 -2.71 14.08
N ARG A 489 -3.57 -2.74 13.30
CA ARG A 489 -3.66 -2.25 11.91
C ARG A 489 -2.64 -2.94 10.99
N LYS A 490 -2.44 -4.24 11.22
CA LYS A 490 -1.68 -5.15 10.37
C LYS A 490 -2.61 -6.06 9.58
N THR A 491 -2.11 -6.57 8.46
CA THR A 491 -2.75 -7.59 7.66
C THR A 491 -2.18 -8.94 8.06
N GLY A 492 -2.98 -9.79 8.69
CA GLY A 492 -2.60 -11.16 8.98
C GLY A 492 -2.77 -12.06 7.75
N VAL A 493 -1.76 -12.88 7.45
CA VAL A 493 -1.85 -13.97 6.47
C VAL A 493 -1.65 -15.30 7.20
N LEU A 494 -2.56 -16.25 6.99
CA LEU A 494 -2.46 -17.58 7.61
C LEU A 494 -1.41 -18.41 6.87
N VAL A 495 -0.37 -18.82 7.60
CA VAL A 495 0.72 -19.62 7.06
C VAL A 495 0.83 -20.91 7.88
N LYS A 496 1.07 -22.05 7.23
CA LYS A 496 1.42 -23.30 7.90
C LYS A 496 2.87 -23.22 8.37
N ASP A 497 3.18 -23.81 9.52
CA ASP A 497 4.58 -24.00 9.93
C ASP A 497 5.36 -24.78 8.86
N ALA A 498 6.30 -24.08 8.23
CA ALA A 498 7.13 -24.54 7.13
C ALA A 498 8.47 -23.78 7.18
N PRO A 499 9.57 -24.37 6.69
CA PRO A 499 10.89 -23.72 6.72
C PRO A 499 10.85 -22.33 6.06
N ALA A 500 11.27 -21.30 6.80
CA ALA A 500 11.21 -19.89 6.37
C ALA A 500 9.83 -19.39 5.89
N PHE A 501 8.76 -20.06 6.34
CA PHE A 501 7.36 -19.69 6.12
C PHE A 501 7.04 -19.42 4.65
N LEU A 502 6.67 -18.18 4.31
CA LEU A 502 6.21 -17.80 2.98
C LEU A 502 7.13 -16.76 2.32
N VAL A 503 7.19 -15.54 2.87
CA VAL A 503 7.90 -14.43 2.22
C VAL A 503 9.41 -14.69 2.18
N ASN A 504 10.01 -15.10 3.30
CA ASN A 504 11.45 -15.35 3.37
C ASN A 504 11.87 -16.48 2.44
N ARG A 505 11.06 -17.56 2.37
CA ARG A 505 11.28 -18.67 1.43
C ARG A 505 11.32 -18.23 -0.04
N ILE A 506 10.40 -17.34 -0.45
CA ILE A 506 10.37 -16.79 -1.82
C ILE A 506 11.57 -15.86 -2.06
N LEU A 507 11.88 -14.96 -1.12
CA LEU A 507 12.99 -14.01 -1.26
C LEU A 507 14.34 -14.70 -1.30
N VAL A 508 14.57 -15.71 -0.45
CA VAL A 508 15.80 -16.50 -0.48
C VAL A 508 15.88 -17.33 -1.76
N LYS A 509 14.76 -17.82 -2.30
CA LYS A 509 14.78 -18.50 -3.60
C LYS A 509 15.27 -17.57 -4.71
N MET A 510 14.78 -16.33 -4.74
CA MET A 510 15.28 -15.30 -5.66
C MET A 510 16.78 -15.03 -5.46
N LEU A 511 17.23 -14.91 -4.19
CA LEU A 511 18.64 -14.67 -3.87
C LEU A 511 19.55 -15.81 -4.35
N VAL A 512 19.14 -17.07 -4.17
CA VAL A 512 19.88 -18.25 -4.66
C VAL A 512 20.16 -18.13 -6.17
N ASP A 513 19.14 -17.77 -6.95
CA ASP A 513 19.30 -17.62 -8.41
C ASP A 513 20.18 -16.42 -8.76
N CYS A 514 20.07 -15.31 -8.02
CA CYS A 514 20.92 -14.12 -8.21
C CYS A 514 22.40 -14.45 -7.97
N LEU A 515 22.73 -15.17 -6.89
CA LEU A 515 24.11 -15.53 -6.57
C LEU A 515 24.67 -16.52 -7.62
N ALA A 516 23.86 -17.49 -8.07
CA ALA A 516 24.27 -18.43 -9.12
C ALA A 516 24.55 -17.74 -10.46
N LEU A 517 23.77 -16.73 -10.84
CA LEU A 517 24.04 -15.92 -12.04
C LEU A 517 25.39 -15.18 -11.96
N VAL A 518 25.74 -14.66 -10.79
CA VAL A 518 27.04 -14.01 -10.57
C VAL A 518 28.18 -15.02 -10.61
N ASP A 519 28.00 -16.21 -10.05
CA ASP A 519 28.97 -17.32 -10.17
C ASP A 519 29.22 -17.68 -11.64
N GLU A 520 28.18 -17.73 -12.46
CA GLU A 520 28.28 -18.18 -13.86
C GLU A 520 28.86 -17.14 -14.82
N GLY A 521 28.92 -15.86 -14.44
CA GLY A 521 29.57 -14.85 -15.28
C GLY A 521 29.01 -13.45 -15.15
N ALA A 522 27.74 -13.28 -14.74
CA ALA A 522 27.12 -11.97 -14.61
C ALA A 522 27.84 -11.11 -13.55
N SER A 523 27.78 -9.79 -13.70
CA SER A 523 28.11 -8.86 -12.64
C SER A 523 26.92 -8.67 -11.68
N PHE A 524 27.20 -8.27 -10.45
CA PHE A 524 26.15 -7.92 -9.48
C PHE A 524 25.22 -6.84 -10.04
N GLN A 525 25.78 -5.83 -10.72
CA GLN A 525 25.04 -4.72 -11.29
C GLN A 525 24.10 -5.18 -12.42
N GLU A 526 24.54 -6.08 -13.32
CA GLU A 526 23.68 -6.61 -14.39
C GLU A 526 22.47 -7.37 -13.82
N VAL A 527 22.67 -8.15 -12.76
CA VAL A 527 21.56 -8.86 -12.08
C VAL A 527 20.60 -7.89 -11.41
N ASP A 528 21.13 -6.91 -10.67
CA ASP A 528 20.34 -5.89 -10.00
C ASP A 528 19.51 -5.07 -11.01
N ASP A 529 20.12 -4.58 -12.10
CA ASP A 529 19.45 -3.79 -13.13
C ASP A 529 18.38 -4.61 -13.87
N ALA A 530 18.68 -5.88 -14.18
CA ALA A 530 17.73 -6.77 -14.83
C ALA A 530 16.46 -6.97 -13.98
N LEU A 531 16.60 -7.12 -12.66
CA LEU A 531 15.46 -7.31 -11.75
C LEU A 531 14.79 -5.99 -11.35
N LEU A 532 15.52 -4.88 -11.23
CA LEU A 532 14.96 -3.54 -11.04
C LEU A 532 14.03 -3.13 -12.19
N ALA A 533 14.30 -3.57 -13.42
CA ALA A 533 13.44 -3.33 -14.58
C ALA A 533 12.03 -3.97 -14.45
N LEU A 534 11.81 -4.85 -13.47
CA LEU A 534 10.47 -5.31 -13.09
C LEU A 534 9.68 -4.23 -12.33
N GLY A 535 10.36 -3.20 -11.84
CA GLY A 535 9.83 -2.12 -11.01
C GLY A 535 9.91 -2.41 -9.51
N LEU A 536 10.80 -3.31 -9.08
CA LEU A 536 11.02 -3.62 -7.67
C LEU A 536 11.44 -2.36 -6.89
N PRO A 537 11.04 -2.22 -5.61
CA PRO A 537 11.37 -1.03 -4.81
C PRO A 537 12.85 -0.90 -4.46
N MET A 538 13.59 -2.01 -4.57
CA MET A 538 15.00 -2.11 -4.24
C MET A 538 15.62 -3.25 -5.04
N ALA A 539 16.89 -3.09 -5.39
CA ALA A 539 17.65 -4.11 -6.08
C ALA A 539 17.94 -5.29 -5.15
N PRO A 540 18.02 -6.53 -5.65
CA PRO A 540 18.31 -7.73 -4.85
C PRO A 540 19.50 -7.59 -3.90
N PHE A 541 20.64 -7.06 -4.36
CA PHE A 541 21.84 -6.96 -3.54
C PHE A 541 21.81 -5.77 -2.56
N ASP A 542 21.09 -4.70 -2.89
CA ASP A 542 20.78 -3.63 -1.93
C ASP A 542 19.87 -4.15 -0.80
N LEU A 543 18.84 -4.94 -1.15
CA LEU A 543 17.94 -5.57 -0.19
C LEU A 543 18.71 -6.53 0.72
N LEU A 544 19.62 -7.31 0.16
CA LEU A 544 20.52 -8.18 0.92
C LEU A 544 21.35 -7.40 1.94
N ALA A 545 21.90 -6.24 1.57
CA ALA A 545 22.65 -5.40 2.48
C ALA A 545 21.78 -4.83 3.62
N MET A 546 20.51 -4.49 3.33
CA MET A 546 19.56 -4.02 4.35
C MET A 546 19.14 -5.12 5.33
N VAL A 547 18.88 -6.33 4.83
CA VAL A 547 18.54 -7.50 5.65
C VAL A 547 19.73 -7.95 6.48
N GLY A 548 20.93 -7.90 5.89
CA GLY A 548 22.18 -8.39 6.44
C GLY A 548 22.55 -9.75 5.85
N MET A 549 23.75 -9.82 5.28
CA MET A 549 24.28 -11.04 4.66
C MET A 549 24.30 -12.26 5.60
N PRO A 550 24.70 -12.16 6.89
CA PRO A 550 24.68 -13.31 7.79
C PRO A 550 23.28 -13.87 8.03
N VAL A 551 22.27 -12.99 8.12
CA VAL A 551 20.88 -13.38 8.33
C VAL A 551 20.37 -14.13 7.09
N ALA A 552 20.63 -13.59 5.90
CA ALA A 552 20.22 -14.25 4.66
C ALA A 552 20.89 -15.62 4.47
N LEU A 553 22.18 -15.75 4.82
CA LEU A 553 22.89 -17.03 4.79
C LEU A 553 22.26 -18.04 5.77
N HIS A 554 21.98 -17.63 7.01
CA HIS A 554 21.36 -18.50 8.01
C HIS A 554 19.98 -19.03 7.56
N VAL A 555 19.15 -18.18 6.96
CA VAL A 555 17.86 -18.63 6.41
C VAL A 555 18.05 -19.58 5.23
N MET A 556 19.06 -19.33 4.38
CA MET A 556 19.42 -20.22 3.27
C MET A 556 19.89 -21.59 3.79
N GLU A 557 20.69 -21.64 4.84
CA GLU A 557 21.11 -22.89 5.52
C GLU A 557 19.92 -23.64 6.11
N THR A 558 18.99 -22.92 6.75
CA THR A 558 17.75 -23.50 7.27
C THR A 558 16.90 -24.14 6.16
N LEU A 559 16.74 -23.44 5.04
CA LEU A 559 16.01 -23.94 3.86
C LEU A 559 16.73 -25.12 3.20
N ASN A 560 18.07 -25.05 3.08
CA ASN A 560 18.89 -26.14 2.55
C ASN A 560 18.75 -27.41 3.40
N HIS A 561 18.90 -27.28 4.72
CA HIS A 561 18.79 -28.41 5.65
C HIS A 561 17.39 -29.04 5.61
N ALA A 562 16.33 -28.21 5.56
CA ALA A 562 14.96 -28.70 5.65
C ALA A 562 14.38 -29.19 4.31
N LEU A 563 14.79 -28.60 3.18
CA LEU A 563 14.18 -28.87 1.86
C LEU A 563 15.17 -29.45 0.83
N GLY A 564 16.45 -29.57 1.18
CA GLY A 564 17.49 -30.22 0.39
C GLY A 564 18.33 -29.27 -0.48
N PRO A 565 19.58 -29.69 -0.79
CA PRO A 565 20.55 -28.86 -1.52
C PRO A 565 20.22 -28.63 -2.99
N ASP A 566 19.45 -29.53 -3.63
CA ASP A 566 19.04 -29.33 -5.03
C ASP A 566 18.04 -28.16 -5.17
N ARG A 567 17.26 -27.93 -4.12
CA ARG A 567 16.20 -26.92 -4.11
C ARG A 567 16.71 -25.55 -3.65
N PHE A 568 17.55 -25.56 -2.60
CA PHE A 568 18.18 -24.39 -2.00
C PHE A 568 19.69 -24.64 -1.83
N PRO A 569 20.48 -24.62 -2.91
CA PRO A 569 21.92 -24.82 -2.83
C PRO A 569 22.59 -23.71 -2.01
N LEU A 570 23.59 -24.09 -1.19
CA LEU A 570 24.46 -23.12 -0.54
C LEU A 570 25.46 -22.57 -1.53
N ASN A 571 25.78 -21.27 -1.41
CA ASN A 571 26.72 -20.60 -2.28
C ASN A 571 28.06 -20.35 -1.55
N ALA A 572 29.13 -20.99 -2.01
CA ALA A 572 30.44 -20.92 -1.36
C ALA A 572 31.07 -19.52 -1.42
N ASN A 573 30.81 -18.74 -2.47
CA ASN A 573 31.26 -17.34 -2.55
C ASN A 573 30.57 -16.49 -1.49
N PHE A 574 29.25 -16.67 -1.34
CA PHE A 574 28.45 -15.96 -0.36
C PHE A 574 28.85 -16.29 1.08
N SER A 575 29.09 -17.57 1.39
CA SER A 575 29.62 -17.98 2.70
C SER A 575 30.95 -17.30 3.02
N ARG A 576 31.90 -17.29 2.07
CA ARG A 576 33.21 -16.62 2.26
C ARG A 576 33.09 -15.12 2.52
N ILE A 577 32.12 -14.46 1.91
CA ILE A 577 31.87 -13.02 2.09
C ILE A 577 31.29 -12.71 3.47
N VAL A 578 30.38 -13.57 3.95
CA VAL A 578 29.84 -13.50 5.31
C VAL A 578 30.96 -13.74 6.34
N GLU A 579 31.81 -14.75 6.14
CA GLU A 579 32.98 -15.02 6.98
C GLU A 579 33.97 -13.85 7.00
N ALA A 580 34.17 -13.20 5.85
CA ALA A 580 34.96 -11.97 5.72
C ALA A 580 34.28 -10.72 6.32
N LYS A 581 33.10 -10.87 6.92
CA LYS A 581 32.31 -9.82 7.59
C LYS A 581 31.99 -8.64 6.69
N LYS A 582 31.83 -8.89 5.39
CA LYS A 582 31.33 -7.88 4.44
C LYS A 582 29.86 -7.61 4.70
N THR A 583 29.46 -6.35 4.58
CA THR A 583 28.11 -5.87 4.89
C THR A 583 27.37 -5.33 3.66
N PHE A 584 28.10 -4.98 2.61
CA PHE A 584 27.55 -4.44 1.36
C PHE A 584 28.20 -5.11 0.16
N VAL A 585 27.44 -5.25 -0.92
CA VAL A 585 27.98 -5.59 -2.25
C VAL A 585 28.64 -4.38 -2.89
N TYR A 586 28.02 -3.21 -2.75
CA TYR A 586 28.48 -1.94 -3.31
C TYR A 586 29.12 -1.04 -2.24
N LEU A 587 30.05 -0.17 -2.65
CA LEU A 587 30.63 0.84 -1.76
C LEU A 587 29.55 1.86 -1.31
N PRO A 588 29.31 2.03 0.01
CA PRO A 588 28.30 2.96 0.51
C PRO A 588 28.60 4.42 0.11
N GLY A 589 27.58 5.12 -0.41
CA GLY A 589 27.67 6.55 -0.73
C GLY A 589 28.48 6.89 -1.98
N VAL A 590 28.81 5.91 -2.83
CA VAL A 590 29.54 6.10 -4.08
C VAL A 590 28.59 6.04 -5.27
N GLU A 591 28.60 7.08 -6.11
CA GLU A 591 27.85 7.15 -7.36
C GLU A 591 28.80 7.43 -8.56
N PRO A 592 28.68 6.72 -9.70
CA PRO A 592 27.79 5.57 -9.92
C PRO A 592 28.16 4.39 -9.01
N LYS A 593 27.19 3.50 -8.75
CA LYS A 593 27.40 2.28 -7.95
C LYS A 593 28.65 1.52 -8.41
N ARG A 594 29.46 1.09 -7.44
CA ARG A 594 30.66 0.27 -7.65
C ARG A 594 30.69 -0.87 -6.65
N VAL A 595 30.93 -2.08 -7.14
CA VAL A 595 31.12 -3.27 -6.29
C VAL A 595 32.35 -3.04 -5.40
N ASP A 596 32.28 -3.49 -4.13
CA ASP A 596 33.43 -3.46 -3.22
C ASP A 596 34.57 -4.31 -3.82
N PRO A 597 35.74 -3.73 -4.14
CA PRO A 597 36.84 -4.45 -4.77
C PRO A 597 37.36 -5.63 -3.95
N ASP A 598 37.28 -5.58 -2.63
CA ASP A 598 37.69 -6.69 -1.78
C ASP A 598 36.66 -7.83 -1.82
N LEU A 599 35.38 -7.49 -1.92
CA LEU A 599 34.33 -8.50 -2.13
C LEU A 599 34.49 -9.17 -3.50
N GLU A 600 34.74 -8.37 -4.53
CA GLU A 600 34.95 -8.85 -5.90
C GLU A 600 36.16 -9.80 -5.97
N ARG A 601 37.28 -9.49 -5.28
CA ARG A 601 38.44 -10.38 -5.18
C ARG A 601 38.15 -11.70 -4.48
N LEU A 602 37.20 -11.70 -3.53
CA LEU A 602 36.79 -12.92 -2.84
C LEU A 602 35.82 -13.75 -3.69
N TRP A 603 35.16 -13.18 -4.69
CA TRP A 603 34.19 -13.88 -5.52
C TRP A 603 34.89 -14.66 -6.64
N ALA A 604 34.92 -15.99 -6.52
CA ALA A 604 35.48 -16.86 -7.57
C ALA A 604 34.35 -17.30 -8.51
N LYS A 605 34.30 -16.70 -9.71
CA LYS A 605 33.36 -17.10 -10.75
C LYS A 605 33.66 -18.50 -11.26
N THR A 606 32.63 -19.31 -11.46
CA THR A 606 32.69 -20.65 -12.04
C THR A 606 32.56 -20.64 -13.57
N GLY A 607 32.16 -19.50 -14.16
CA GLY A 607 32.04 -19.32 -15.60
C GLY A 607 32.27 -17.87 -16.05
N GLU A 608 32.27 -17.69 -17.37
CA GLU A 608 32.37 -16.39 -18.06
C GLU A 608 31.16 -16.17 -18.98
N THR A 609 30.01 -16.76 -18.62
CA THR A 609 28.78 -16.64 -19.41
C THR A 609 28.31 -15.19 -19.43
N ALA A 610 28.20 -14.63 -20.64
CA ALA A 610 27.53 -13.36 -20.85
C ALA A 610 26.01 -13.58 -20.84
N PHE A 611 25.29 -12.75 -20.09
CA PHE A 611 23.84 -12.83 -19.98
C PHE A 611 23.17 -11.58 -20.54
N HIS A 612 22.08 -11.77 -21.27
CA HIS A 612 21.16 -10.68 -21.56
C HIS A 612 20.21 -10.44 -20.35
N PRO A 613 19.78 -9.19 -20.10
CA PRO A 613 18.87 -8.87 -18.99
C PRO A 613 17.58 -9.70 -18.99
N GLU A 614 17.06 -10.04 -20.17
CA GLU A 614 15.89 -10.89 -20.37
C GLU A 614 16.12 -12.31 -19.85
N GLU A 615 17.31 -12.88 -20.08
CA GLU A 615 17.69 -14.23 -19.66
C GLU A 615 17.81 -14.31 -18.14
N ILE A 616 18.41 -13.28 -17.52
CA ILE A 616 18.47 -13.12 -16.07
C ILE A 616 17.07 -13.14 -15.46
N ARG A 617 16.18 -12.27 -15.96
CA ARG A 617 14.79 -12.19 -15.48
C ARG A 617 14.06 -13.52 -15.68
N GLU A 618 14.20 -14.12 -16.86
CA GLU A 618 13.54 -15.38 -17.20
C GLU A 618 13.94 -16.50 -16.25
N ARG A 619 15.24 -16.65 -15.95
CA ARG A 619 15.74 -17.67 -15.03
C ARG A 619 15.13 -17.52 -13.64
N VAL A 620 15.25 -16.31 -13.07
CA VAL A 620 14.75 -16.00 -11.73
C VAL A 620 13.24 -16.21 -11.65
N LEU A 621 12.46 -15.66 -12.60
CA LEU A 621 11.00 -15.79 -12.59
C LEU A 621 10.54 -17.24 -12.80
N SER A 622 11.22 -18.01 -13.66
CA SER A 622 10.90 -19.43 -13.88
C SER A 622 11.17 -20.27 -12.63
N SER A 623 12.23 -19.96 -11.91
CA SER A 623 12.58 -20.59 -10.65
C SER A 623 11.55 -20.25 -9.56
N LEU A 624 11.17 -18.98 -9.43
CA LEU A 624 10.10 -18.52 -8.54
C LEU A 624 8.76 -19.17 -8.84
N ALA A 625 8.42 -19.38 -10.12
CA ALA A 625 7.19 -20.07 -10.51
C ALA A 625 7.16 -21.51 -9.97
N ARG A 626 8.26 -22.26 -10.10
CA ARG A 626 8.35 -23.64 -9.58
C ARG A 626 8.26 -23.67 -8.06
N GLU A 627 8.94 -22.76 -7.38
CA GLU A 627 8.90 -22.71 -5.91
C GLU A 627 7.52 -22.33 -5.39
N THR A 628 6.86 -21.38 -6.04
CA THR A 628 5.48 -20.97 -5.74
C THR A 628 4.50 -22.14 -5.90
N ASP A 629 4.64 -22.93 -6.96
CA ASP A 629 3.81 -24.13 -7.17
C ASP A 629 3.99 -25.16 -6.05
N LEU A 630 5.22 -25.36 -5.60
CA LEU A 630 5.51 -26.25 -4.49
C LEU A 630 4.94 -25.72 -3.17
N ILE A 631 5.04 -24.43 -2.88
CA ILE A 631 4.41 -23.78 -1.71
C ILE A 631 2.90 -24.06 -1.67
N LEU A 632 2.21 -23.97 -2.82
CA LEU A 632 0.79 -24.27 -2.93
C LEU A 632 0.50 -25.77 -2.77
N LYS A 633 1.29 -26.66 -3.38
CA LYS A 633 1.15 -28.12 -3.24
C LYS A 633 1.37 -28.59 -1.80
N GLU A 634 2.33 -27.99 -1.11
CA GLU A 634 2.64 -28.23 0.31
C GLU A 634 1.60 -27.64 1.27
N LYS A 635 0.66 -26.85 0.73
CA LYS A 635 -0.39 -26.12 1.46
C LYS A 635 0.22 -25.23 2.55
N VAL A 636 1.33 -24.56 2.23
CA VAL A 636 1.93 -23.54 3.10
C VAL A 636 0.94 -22.40 3.32
N VAL A 637 0.18 -22.07 2.28
CA VAL A 637 -0.96 -21.13 2.33
C VAL A 637 -2.20 -21.76 1.69
N GLY A 638 -3.36 -21.10 1.89
CA GLY A 638 -4.64 -21.59 1.39
C GLY A 638 -4.83 -21.39 -0.12
N SER A 639 -4.22 -20.36 -0.70
CA SER A 639 -4.41 -19.99 -2.11
C SER A 639 -3.26 -19.14 -2.66
N SER A 640 -3.21 -18.97 -3.99
CA SER A 640 -2.29 -18.02 -4.66
C SER A 640 -2.50 -16.56 -4.21
N LYS A 641 -3.74 -16.19 -3.86
CA LYS A 641 -4.08 -14.87 -3.32
C LYS A 641 -3.34 -14.55 -2.03
N ASP A 642 -3.12 -15.55 -1.17
CA ASP A 642 -2.34 -15.38 0.06
C ASP A 642 -0.87 -15.09 -0.24
N ILE A 643 -0.31 -15.71 -1.28
CA ILE A 643 1.06 -15.45 -1.76
C ILE A 643 1.17 -14.01 -2.26
N ASP A 644 0.27 -13.60 -3.14
CA ASP A 644 0.28 -12.24 -3.68
C ASP A 644 0.12 -11.18 -2.58
N LEU A 645 -0.81 -11.42 -1.65
CA LEU A 645 -1.06 -10.50 -0.54
C LEU A 645 0.19 -10.37 0.33
N ALA A 646 0.83 -11.49 0.67
CA ALA A 646 2.05 -11.49 1.46
C ALA A 646 3.21 -10.82 0.71
N MET A 647 3.38 -11.05 -0.58
CA MET A 647 4.45 -10.42 -1.36
C MET A 647 4.25 -8.90 -1.48
N ILE A 648 3.02 -8.43 -1.74
CA ILE A 648 2.70 -7.00 -1.78
C ILE A 648 2.92 -6.34 -0.42
N MET A 649 2.44 -6.97 0.66
CA MET A 649 2.39 -6.37 1.99
C MET A 649 3.65 -6.60 2.83
N GLY A 650 4.45 -7.60 2.52
CA GLY A 650 5.64 -8.01 3.28
C GLY A 650 6.95 -7.73 2.56
N ALA A 651 7.02 -8.06 1.27
CA ALA A 651 8.22 -7.87 0.44
C ALA A 651 8.23 -6.56 -0.38
N GLY A 652 7.15 -5.77 -0.29
CA GLY A 652 7.00 -4.55 -1.09
C GLY A 652 6.89 -4.83 -2.59
N TRP A 653 6.39 -6.01 -2.97
CA TRP A 653 6.19 -6.36 -4.38
C TRP A 653 5.31 -5.30 -5.07
N PRO A 654 5.66 -4.84 -6.28
CA PRO A 654 4.99 -3.70 -6.88
C PRO A 654 3.49 -3.94 -7.07
N PHE A 655 2.70 -2.95 -6.66
CA PHE A 655 1.23 -3.04 -6.69
C PHE A 655 0.69 -3.28 -8.12
N PHE A 656 1.33 -2.66 -9.12
CA PHE A 656 1.01 -2.82 -10.53
C PHE A 656 1.45 -4.15 -11.15
N MET A 657 2.09 -5.03 -10.37
CA MET A 657 2.37 -6.41 -10.79
C MET A 657 1.33 -7.41 -10.31
N GLY A 658 0.44 -7.01 -9.38
CA GLY A 658 -0.62 -7.91 -8.91
C GLY A 658 -0.15 -8.93 -7.87
N GLY A 659 1.06 -8.78 -7.32
CA GLY A 659 1.72 -9.86 -6.58
C GLY A 659 2.53 -10.79 -7.49
N LEU A 660 3.11 -11.83 -6.91
CA LEU A 660 4.03 -12.72 -7.63
C LEU A 660 3.29 -13.61 -8.62
N THR A 661 2.22 -14.27 -8.18
CA THR A 661 1.52 -15.27 -8.99
C THR A 661 0.72 -14.66 -10.13
N MET A 662 0.06 -13.52 -9.89
CA MET A 662 -0.57 -12.73 -10.96
C MET A 662 0.45 -12.28 -12.01
N TYR A 663 1.62 -11.80 -11.58
CA TYR A 663 2.66 -11.36 -12.50
C TYR A 663 3.17 -12.52 -13.36
N LEU A 664 3.49 -13.67 -12.75
CA LEU A 664 4.01 -14.84 -13.46
C LEU A 664 3.04 -15.35 -14.52
N ASP A 665 1.73 -15.34 -14.22
CA ASP A 665 0.69 -15.74 -15.18
C ASP A 665 0.57 -14.74 -16.32
N LEU A 666 0.42 -13.44 -16.02
CA LEU A 666 0.25 -12.39 -17.03
C LEU A 666 1.51 -12.13 -17.87
N ALA A 667 2.69 -12.47 -17.36
CA ALA A 667 3.95 -12.45 -18.10
C ALA A 667 4.17 -13.71 -18.95
N GLY A 668 3.27 -14.71 -18.89
CA GLY A 668 3.40 -15.96 -19.64
C GLY A 668 4.46 -16.92 -19.10
N ILE A 669 4.99 -16.67 -17.89
CA ILE A 669 6.01 -17.53 -17.26
C ILE A 669 5.38 -18.82 -16.76
N THR A 670 4.32 -18.76 -15.96
CA THR A 670 3.67 -19.96 -15.42
C THR A 670 3.15 -20.90 -16.50
N PRO A 671 2.42 -20.41 -17.55
CA PRO A 671 1.96 -21.29 -18.62
C PRO A 671 3.11 -22.00 -19.35
N ARG A 672 4.24 -21.31 -19.57
CA ARG A 672 5.41 -21.88 -20.23
C ARG A 672 6.13 -22.90 -19.36
N VAL A 673 6.34 -22.59 -18.07
CA VAL A 673 7.18 -23.38 -17.16
C VAL A 673 6.42 -24.54 -16.53
N LEU A 674 5.14 -24.35 -16.20
CA LEU A 674 4.32 -25.31 -15.46
C LEU A 674 3.15 -25.88 -16.27
N GLN A 675 2.93 -25.41 -17.50
CA GLN A 675 1.80 -25.83 -18.34
C GLN A 675 0.43 -25.62 -17.66
N LYS A 676 0.35 -24.60 -16.80
CA LYS A 676 -0.86 -24.17 -16.08
C LYS A 676 -0.75 -22.71 -15.66
N VAL A 677 -1.83 -22.18 -15.08
CA VAL A 677 -1.89 -20.85 -14.45
C VAL A 677 -2.20 -21.00 -12.97
N PHE A 678 -1.77 -20.04 -12.15
CA PHE A 678 -2.18 -19.95 -10.75
C PHE A 678 -3.56 -19.30 -10.59
N PHE A 679 -3.92 -18.40 -11.51
CA PHE A 679 -5.22 -17.72 -11.58
C PHE A 679 -6.05 -18.15 -12.76
N SER A 680 -7.34 -18.38 -12.51
CA SER A 680 -8.40 -18.23 -13.51
C SER A 680 -9.24 -17.02 -13.12
N PHE A 681 -9.45 -16.08 -14.04
CA PHE A 681 -10.32 -14.91 -13.84
C PHE A 681 -11.78 -15.31 -13.61
#